data_AF-A0A7C7M8Q0-F1
#
_entry.id   AF-A0A7C7M8Q0-F1
#
_cell.length_a   1.000
_cell.length_b   1.000
_cell.length_c   1.000
_cell.angle_alpha   90.00
_cell.angle_beta   90.00
_cell.angle_gamma   90.00
#
_symmetry.space_group_name_H-M   'P 1'
#
loop_
_entity.id
_entity.type
_entity.pdbx_description
1 polymer ?
#
loop_
_entity_poly.entity_id
_entity_poly.type
_entity_poly.pdbx_seq_one_letter_code
_entity_poly.pdbx_strand_id
1 'polypeptide(L)'
;MGNNDIALMAHLMRRAGFGATRDELEARAAKGYEETVEELLNPEAQEPTDRIEMMRYHPWTWRPGTLPGMGAAEWMRDLLNTKRPLEEKMALFWHQVFATGVSKVDHYDDVMDMIVKFRKYGLSNYRDLLLEMAKDPAMIYWLDNCDNHATAVNENWGRELLELFSMGVGNYTEVDVRECSRAFTGWTIKPKLPRGPIGRFDWFFEFREEDHDDSEKTFLGETGNFDGEDIIDIICQQPATAGFICRHLYSFFVADEAQVPAWGVTPPRDEAAIDLMVDTFILLNPEAQEPTDRIEMMRYHPWTWRPGTLPGMGAAEWMRDLLNTKRPLEEKMALFWHQVFATGVSKVDHYDDVMDMIVKFRKYGLSNYRDLLLEMAKDPAMIYWLDNCDNHATAVNENWGRELLELFSMGVGNYTEVDVRECSRAFTGWTIKPKLPRGPIGRFDWFFEFREEDHDDSEKTFLGETGNFDGEDIIDIICQQPATAGFICRHLYSFFVADEAQVPAWGVTPPRDEAAIDLMVDTFIESGYDIRSVLRVMFNSDFFKEARFARLKSPTEVVVGTLRMVGGSTQFPAPGIGDLSRQPNYMGQDLLNPPSVEGWHTGAEWINSGSLMRRVNFAAELVGDTNNPGVQSMVSRLHAQDARTPEQLVDGCLDLLGPLEVTPESRTELIEFAAERGEFKWDTPEAQTASSERIGELLQLIVSLREFQYA
;
A
#
# COMPACT_ATOMS: atom_id res chain seq x y z
N MET A 1 -21.85 -31.61 -4.81
CA MET A 1 -20.38 -31.53 -5.00
C MET A 1 -19.94 -32.58 -6.00
N GLY A 2 -19.17 -32.18 -6.99
CA GLY A 2 -18.53 -33.13 -7.90
C GLY A 2 -17.34 -33.80 -7.23
N ASN A 3 -16.96 -35.00 -7.68
CA ASN A 3 -15.74 -35.67 -7.21
C ASN A 3 -14.46 -34.83 -7.44
N ASN A 4 -14.49 -33.91 -8.41
CA ASN A 4 -13.37 -33.00 -8.70
C ASN A 4 -13.16 -31.95 -7.60
N ASP A 5 -14.23 -31.42 -7.01
CA ASP A 5 -14.15 -30.39 -5.96
C ASP A 5 -13.43 -30.94 -4.73
N ILE A 6 -13.75 -32.18 -4.36
CA ILE A 6 -13.14 -32.85 -3.21
C ILE A 6 -11.68 -33.23 -3.49
N ALA A 7 -11.34 -33.61 -4.72
CA ALA A 7 -9.96 -33.91 -5.08
C ALA A 7 -9.07 -32.65 -5.04
N LEU A 8 -9.61 -31.52 -5.51
CA LEU A 8 -8.94 -30.21 -5.46
C LEU A 8 -8.79 -29.72 -4.01
N MET A 9 -9.85 -29.80 -3.21
CA MET A 9 -9.80 -29.46 -1.79
C MET A 9 -8.77 -30.34 -1.04
N ALA A 10 -8.72 -31.63 -1.36
CA ALA A 10 -7.72 -32.54 -0.78
C ALA A 10 -6.29 -32.16 -1.16
N HIS A 11 -6.08 -31.63 -2.37
CA HIS A 11 -4.79 -31.10 -2.78
C HIS A 11 -4.41 -29.87 -1.95
N LEU A 12 -5.32 -28.90 -1.82
CA LEU A 12 -5.13 -27.71 -0.99
C LEU A 12 -4.77 -28.09 0.45
N MET A 13 -5.56 -28.95 1.10
CA MET A 13 -5.33 -29.33 2.49
C MET A 13 -4.04 -30.13 2.72
N ARG A 14 -3.49 -30.80 1.70
CA ARG A 14 -2.15 -31.42 1.78
C ARG A 14 -1.03 -30.40 1.68
N ARG A 15 -1.22 -29.33 0.91
CA ARG A 15 -0.22 -28.26 0.71
C ARG A 15 -0.27 -27.26 1.85
N ALA A 16 -1.43 -26.66 2.09
CA ALA A 16 -1.66 -25.63 3.10
C ALA A 16 -1.88 -26.19 4.52
N GLY A 17 -2.06 -27.50 4.68
CA GLY A 17 -2.18 -28.16 5.97
C GLY A 17 -1.41 -29.48 6.03
N PHE A 18 -1.90 -30.41 6.83
CA PHE A 18 -1.31 -31.76 7.00
C PHE A 18 -2.18 -32.87 6.40
N GLY A 19 -3.07 -32.48 5.47
CA GLY A 19 -4.16 -33.31 4.98
C GLY A 19 -5.46 -33.04 5.74
N ALA A 20 -6.52 -33.76 5.38
CA ALA A 20 -7.82 -33.69 6.01
C ALA A 20 -8.54 -35.03 5.83
N THR A 21 -9.42 -35.35 6.77
CA THR A 21 -10.34 -36.49 6.70
C THR A 21 -11.38 -36.28 5.60
N ARG A 22 -12.07 -37.35 5.20
CA ARG A 22 -13.09 -37.26 4.15
C ARG A 22 -14.22 -36.27 4.52
N ASP A 23 -14.65 -36.29 5.79
CA ASP A 23 -15.74 -35.45 6.27
C ASP A 23 -15.33 -33.97 6.28
N GLU A 24 -14.09 -33.65 6.69
CA GLU A 24 -13.55 -32.28 6.63
C GLU A 24 -13.43 -31.77 5.20
N LEU A 25 -13.02 -32.64 4.26
CA LEU A 25 -12.95 -32.28 2.85
C LEU A 25 -14.32 -32.01 2.25
N GLU A 26 -15.34 -32.79 2.62
CA GLU A 26 -16.73 -32.55 2.19
C GLU A 26 -17.29 -31.26 2.80
N ALA A 27 -17.00 -30.96 4.07
CA ALA A 27 -17.40 -29.72 4.72
C ALA A 27 -16.74 -28.48 4.08
N ARG A 28 -15.43 -28.53 3.82
CA ARG A 28 -14.69 -27.44 3.17
C ARG A 28 -15.07 -27.29 1.70
N ALA A 29 -15.29 -28.39 0.99
CA ALA A 29 -15.81 -28.33 -0.38
C ALA A 29 -17.24 -27.75 -0.43
N ALA A 30 -18.02 -27.92 0.64
CA ALA A 30 -19.33 -27.29 0.77
C ALA A 30 -19.27 -25.80 1.04
N LYS A 31 -18.28 -25.36 1.81
CA LYS A 31 -17.97 -23.94 2.04
C LYS A 31 -17.52 -23.25 0.74
N GLY A 32 -16.72 -23.95 -0.08
CA GLY A 32 -16.18 -23.42 -1.33
C GLY A 32 -14.66 -23.27 -1.24
N TYR A 33 -14.00 -23.27 -2.41
CA TYR A 33 -12.54 -23.26 -2.47
C TYR A 33 -11.96 -21.92 -1.99
N GLU A 34 -12.47 -20.82 -2.52
CA GLU A 34 -12.02 -19.47 -2.22
C GLU A 34 -12.23 -19.12 -0.75
N GLU A 35 -13.42 -19.39 -0.21
CA GLU A 35 -13.72 -19.12 1.20
C GLU A 35 -12.91 -20.02 2.15
N THR A 36 -12.52 -21.23 1.71
CA THR A 36 -11.59 -22.09 2.46
C THR A 36 -10.17 -21.51 2.44
N VAL A 37 -9.72 -20.96 1.30
CA VAL A 37 -8.42 -20.29 1.22
C VAL A 37 -8.38 -19.07 2.14
N GLU A 38 -9.42 -18.24 2.14
CA GLU A 38 -9.51 -17.08 3.04
C GLU A 38 -9.50 -17.50 4.51
N GLU A 39 -10.21 -18.56 4.89
CA GLU A 39 -10.16 -19.09 6.27
C GLU A 39 -8.74 -19.55 6.67
N LEU A 40 -8.00 -20.17 5.74
CA LEU A 40 -6.63 -20.63 5.99
C LEU A 40 -5.66 -19.46 6.17
N LEU A 41 -5.81 -18.40 5.38
CA LEU A 41 -4.97 -17.20 5.44
C LEU A 41 -5.26 -16.32 6.65
N ASN A 42 -6.42 -16.51 7.32
CA ASN A 42 -6.83 -15.75 8.50
C ASN A 42 -6.99 -16.67 9.73
N PRO A 43 -5.88 -17.22 10.27
CA PRO A 43 -5.92 -18.19 11.37
C PRO A 43 -6.55 -17.63 12.66
N GLU A 44 -6.48 -16.31 12.87
CA GLU A 44 -7.08 -15.63 14.03
C GLU A 44 -8.60 -15.80 14.10
N ALA A 45 -9.27 -16.04 12.96
CA ALA A 45 -10.70 -16.33 12.91
C ALA A 45 -11.07 -17.70 13.50
N GLN A 46 -10.07 -18.52 13.86
CA GLN A 46 -10.25 -19.86 14.39
C GLN A 46 -9.64 -19.98 15.79
N GLU A 47 -10.29 -20.77 16.63
CA GLU A 47 -9.81 -21.02 17.99
C GLU A 47 -8.40 -21.66 17.99
N PRO A 48 -7.45 -21.13 18.78
CA PRO A 48 -6.14 -21.75 18.95
C PRO A 48 -6.26 -23.03 19.78
N THR A 49 -5.26 -23.91 19.66
CA THR A 49 -5.23 -25.14 20.44
C THR A 49 -4.91 -24.84 21.92
N ASP A 50 -5.60 -25.45 22.89
CA ASP A 50 -5.28 -25.29 24.33
C ASP A 50 -3.93 -25.94 24.62
N ARG A 51 -2.86 -25.14 24.70
CA ARG A 51 -1.50 -25.60 24.97
C ARG A 51 -1.31 -26.10 26.40
N ILE A 52 -2.14 -25.62 27.34
CA ILE A 52 -2.08 -26.03 28.75
C ILE A 52 -2.68 -27.43 28.94
N GLU A 53 -3.55 -27.87 28.03
CA GLU A 53 -4.13 -29.21 28.07
C GLU A 53 -3.04 -30.30 28.12
N MET A 54 -2.04 -30.23 27.24
CA MET A 54 -0.96 -31.21 27.21
C MET A 54 -0.13 -31.19 28.50
N MET A 55 0.16 -30.01 29.03
CA MET A 55 0.85 -29.85 30.31
C MET A 55 0.06 -30.47 31.48
N ARG A 56 -1.28 -30.40 31.48
CA ARG A 56 -2.12 -31.00 32.54
C ARG A 56 -1.99 -32.53 32.60
N TYR A 57 -1.90 -33.20 31.44
CA TYR A 57 -1.81 -34.66 31.37
C TYR A 57 -0.36 -35.18 31.32
N HIS A 58 0.55 -34.38 30.77
CA HIS A 58 1.97 -34.70 30.61
C HIS A 58 2.86 -33.54 31.10
N PRO A 59 2.97 -33.29 32.41
CA PRO A 59 3.74 -32.16 32.95
C PRO A 59 5.22 -32.11 32.53
N TRP A 60 5.79 -33.25 32.12
CA TRP A 60 7.17 -33.36 31.64
C TRP A 60 7.41 -32.78 30.25
N THR A 61 6.35 -32.45 29.51
CA THR A 61 6.45 -31.72 28.24
C THR A 61 6.65 -30.22 28.47
N TRP A 62 6.35 -29.74 29.69
CA TRP A 62 6.64 -28.37 30.10
C TRP A 62 8.11 -28.26 30.52
N ARG A 63 8.91 -27.51 29.76
CA ARG A 63 10.36 -27.36 29.94
C ARG A 63 11.11 -28.70 29.97
N PRO A 64 11.09 -29.47 28.87
CA PRO A 64 11.63 -30.82 28.82
C PRO A 64 13.16 -30.89 28.83
N GLY A 65 13.86 -29.75 28.85
CA GLY A 65 15.32 -29.71 28.73
C GLY A 65 15.75 -30.33 27.40
N THR A 66 16.67 -31.29 27.41
CA THR A 66 17.11 -31.99 26.18
C THR A 66 16.59 -33.41 26.05
N LEU A 67 15.48 -33.73 26.74
CA LEU A 67 14.84 -35.04 26.65
C LEU A 67 14.35 -35.30 25.21
N PRO A 68 14.94 -36.29 24.50
CA PRO A 68 14.58 -36.56 23.11
C PRO A 68 13.09 -36.91 22.99
N GLY A 69 12.42 -36.31 22.01
CA GLY A 69 11.01 -36.55 21.71
C GLY A 69 10.00 -35.82 22.60
N MET A 70 10.38 -35.35 23.80
CA MET A 70 9.45 -34.69 24.72
C MET A 70 9.19 -33.23 24.34
N GLY A 71 10.19 -32.53 23.84
CA GLY A 71 9.99 -31.15 23.38
C GLY A 71 9.20 -31.05 22.07
N ALA A 72 9.37 -32.01 21.16
CA ALA A 72 8.63 -32.00 19.90
C ALA A 72 7.17 -32.46 20.10
N ALA A 73 6.88 -33.10 21.24
CA ALA A 73 5.57 -33.69 21.49
C ALA A 73 4.47 -32.62 21.57
N GLU A 74 4.76 -31.45 22.14
CA GLU A 74 3.81 -30.34 22.20
C GLU A 74 3.46 -29.84 20.79
N TRP A 75 4.47 -29.52 19.99
CA TRP A 75 4.25 -29.07 18.62
C TRP A 75 3.56 -30.14 17.77
N MET A 76 3.96 -31.41 17.90
CA MET A 76 3.31 -32.53 17.20
C MET A 76 1.82 -32.65 17.55
N ARG A 77 1.45 -32.43 18.81
CA ARG A 77 0.04 -32.40 19.23
C ARG A 77 -0.70 -31.23 18.58
N ASP A 78 -0.08 -30.06 18.47
CA ASP A 78 -0.69 -28.90 17.81
C ASP A 78 -0.87 -29.17 16.29
N LEU A 79 0.14 -29.72 15.62
CA LEU A 79 0.05 -30.12 14.20
C LEU A 79 -1.11 -31.09 13.92
N LEU A 80 -1.49 -31.92 14.91
CA LEU A 80 -2.57 -32.90 14.80
C LEU A 80 -3.97 -32.31 15.10
N ASN A 81 -4.07 -31.35 16.00
CA ASN A 81 -5.36 -30.92 16.57
C ASN A 81 -5.71 -29.45 16.28
N THR A 82 -4.80 -28.70 15.68
CA THR A 82 -5.01 -27.29 15.36
C THR A 82 -6.18 -27.12 14.39
N LYS A 83 -6.96 -26.06 14.61
CA LYS A 83 -7.88 -25.53 13.60
C LYS A 83 -7.20 -24.54 12.66
N ARG A 84 -5.96 -24.15 12.96
CA ARG A 84 -5.12 -23.21 12.21
C ARG A 84 -4.02 -23.96 11.43
N PRO A 85 -4.34 -24.86 10.47
CA PRO A 85 -3.35 -25.76 9.89
C PRO A 85 -2.29 -25.01 9.06
N LEU A 86 -2.64 -23.88 8.43
CA LEU A 86 -1.67 -23.08 7.66
C LEU A 86 -0.69 -22.33 8.56
N GLU A 87 -1.13 -21.82 9.72
CA GLU A 87 -0.25 -21.18 10.71
C GLU A 87 0.87 -22.14 11.14
N GLU A 88 0.50 -23.38 11.47
CA GLU A 88 1.47 -24.43 11.83
C GLU A 88 2.32 -24.90 10.65
N LYS A 89 1.74 -24.93 9.44
CA LYS A 89 2.45 -25.28 8.22
C LYS A 89 3.53 -24.24 7.88
N MET A 90 3.22 -22.96 8.09
CA MET A 90 4.15 -21.85 7.93
C MET A 90 5.22 -21.86 9.02
N ALA A 91 4.87 -22.17 10.27
CA ALA A 91 5.87 -22.35 11.32
C ALA A 91 6.87 -23.46 10.97
N LEU A 92 6.38 -24.57 10.40
CA LEU A 92 7.25 -25.65 9.91
C LEU A 92 8.12 -25.20 8.74
N PHE A 93 7.56 -24.46 7.79
CA PHE A 93 8.31 -23.87 6.67
C PHE A 93 9.43 -22.95 7.18
N TRP A 94 9.12 -22.01 8.08
CA TRP A 94 10.11 -21.09 8.61
C TRP A 94 11.18 -21.78 9.45
N HIS A 95 10.83 -22.80 10.22
CA HIS A 95 11.82 -23.62 10.93
C HIS A 95 12.74 -24.41 9.97
N GLN A 96 12.32 -24.66 8.72
CA GLN A 96 13.22 -25.22 7.69
C GLN A 96 14.17 -24.17 7.11
N VAL A 97 13.69 -22.94 6.93
CA VAL A 97 14.52 -21.82 6.43
C VAL A 97 15.50 -21.36 7.50
N PHE A 98 15.00 -20.98 8.68
CA PHE A 98 15.75 -20.59 9.86
C PHE A 98 16.11 -21.82 10.70
N ALA A 99 16.93 -22.69 10.13
CA ALA A 99 17.27 -23.96 10.74
C ALA A 99 18.09 -23.75 12.03
N THR A 100 17.48 -24.10 13.17
CA THR A 100 18.18 -24.24 14.46
C THR A 100 17.97 -25.65 15.03
N GLY A 101 18.78 -26.02 16.02
CA GLY A 101 18.72 -27.35 16.59
C GLY A 101 19.15 -27.43 18.05
N VAL A 102 18.40 -28.22 18.81
CA VAL A 102 18.71 -28.51 20.23
C VAL A 102 20.08 -29.16 20.41
N SER A 103 20.63 -29.80 19.38
CA SER A 103 21.99 -30.38 19.41
C SER A 103 23.09 -29.35 19.69
N LYS A 104 22.89 -28.07 19.36
CA LYS A 104 23.80 -26.98 19.70
C LYS A 104 23.19 -26.07 20.76
N VAL A 105 21.94 -25.63 20.58
CA VAL A 105 21.27 -24.70 21.50
C VAL A 105 21.17 -25.28 22.92
N ASP A 106 21.05 -26.61 23.05
CA ASP A 106 20.90 -27.32 24.34
C ASP A 106 19.73 -26.77 25.21
N HIS A 107 18.77 -26.08 24.57
CA HIS A 107 17.54 -25.56 25.15
C HIS A 107 16.38 -25.81 24.20
N TYR A 108 15.41 -26.60 24.64
CA TYR A 108 14.21 -26.86 23.85
C TYR A 108 13.21 -25.71 23.94
N ASP A 109 13.18 -25.02 25.08
CA ASP A 109 12.26 -23.91 25.33
C ASP A 109 12.52 -22.75 24.38
N ASP A 110 13.79 -22.34 24.20
CA ASP A 110 14.13 -21.26 23.24
C ASP A 110 13.81 -21.66 21.78
N VAL A 111 14.00 -22.93 21.41
CA VAL A 111 13.59 -23.41 20.07
C VAL A 111 12.06 -23.38 19.92
N MET A 112 11.30 -23.66 20.99
CA MET A 112 9.84 -23.56 20.97
C MET A 112 9.34 -22.12 20.99
N ASP A 113 10.04 -21.21 21.65
CA ASP A 113 9.75 -19.77 21.59
C ASP A 113 9.99 -19.22 20.18
N MET A 114 10.99 -19.74 19.47
CA MET A 114 11.18 -19.47 18.03
C MET A 114 9.97 -19.96 17.20
N ILE A 115 9.41 -21.14 17.48
CA ILE A 115 8.16 -21.61 16.84
C ILE A 115 6.99 -20.66 17.14
N VAL A 116 6.89 -20.14 18.37
CA VAL A 116 5.86 -19.14 18.73
C VAL A 116 6.03 -17.87 17.91
N LYS A 117 7.26 -17.39 17.71
CA LYS A 117 7.55 -16.26 16.82
C LYS A 117 7.16 -16.57 15.38
N PHE A 118 7.42 -17.77 14.86
CA PHE A 118 6.98 -18.12 13.51
C PHE A 118 5.45 -18.14 13.36
N ARG A 119 4.70 -18.51 14.39
CA ARG A 119 3.23 -18.40 14.36
C ARG A 119 2.80 -16.93 14.28
N LYS A 120 3.42 -16.08 15.08
CA LYS A 120 3.10 -14.65 15.17
C LYS A 120 3.51 -13.85 13.92
N TYR A 121 4.72 -14.07 13.41
CA TYR A 121 5.32 -13.28 12.34
C TYR A 121 5.39 -14.01 11.00
N GLY A 122 5.06 -15.31 10.94
CA GLY A 122 5.27 -16.12 9.75
C GLY A 122 4.32 -15.84 8.59
N LEU A 123 3.22 -15.12 8.83
CA LEU A 123 2.30 -14.61 7.81
C LEU A 123 2.36 -13.07 7.69
N SER A 124 3.26 -12.41 8.43
CA SER A 124 3.41 -10.95 8.43
C SER A 124 4.53 -10.49 7.48
N ASN A 125 4.99 -9.23 7.65
CA ASN A 125 6.12 -8.69 6.91
C ASN A 125 7.40 -9.50 7.19
N TYR A 126 8.15 -9.82 6.12
CA TYR A 126 9.40 -10.58 6.22
C TYR A 126 10.49 -9.85 7.00
N ARG A 127 10.54 -8.51 6.92
CA ARG A 127 11.47 -7.67 7.68
C ARG A 127 11.33 -7.92 9.18
N ASP A 128 10.10 -7.91 9.68
CA ASP A 128 9.82 -8.10 11.11
C ASP A 128 10.17 -9.51 11.55
N LEU A 129 9.85 -10.53 10.74
CA LEU A 129 10.27 -11.89 11.00
C LEU A 129 11.80 -12.00 11.08
N LEU A 130 12.52 -11.42 10.11
CA LEU A 130 13.97 -11.47 10.06
C LEU A 130 14.61 -10.75 11.26
N LEU A 131 14.05 -9.62 11.68
CA LEU A 131 14.46 -8.88 12.87
C LEU A 131 14.23 -9.68 14.16
N GLU A 132 13.07 -10.32 14.30
CA GLU A 132 12.74 -11.15 15.46
C GLU A 132 13.59 -12.41 15.55
N MET A 133 14.03 -12.95 14.39
CA MET A 133 15.01 -14.04 14.31
C MET A 133 16.43 -13.57 14.65
N ALA A 134 16.81 -12.36 14.23
CA ALA A 134 18.10 -11.76 14.61
C ALA A 134 18.21 -11.51 16.13
N LYS A 135 17.07 -11.22 16.79
CA LYS A 135 16.97 -11.06 18.24
C LYS A 135 16.68 -12.37 18.99
N ASP A 136 16.55 -13.50 18.28
CA ASP A 136 16.18 -14.76 18.92
C ASP A 136 17.37 -15.40 19.68
N PRO A 137 17.23 -15.70 20.99
CA PRO A 137 18.32 -16.28 21.76
C PRO A 137 18.83 -17.63 21.22
N ALA A 138 17.93 -18.48 20.69
CA ALA A 138 18.34 -19.74 20.09
C ALA A 138 19.15 -19.49 18.81
N MET A 139 18.74 -18.52 17.98
CA MET A 139 19.46 -18.16 16.76
C MET A 139 20.81 -17.49 17.03
N ILE A 140 20.87 -16.54 17.96
CA ILE A 140 22.10 -15.86 18.39
C ILE A 140 23.13 -16.88 18.87
N TYR A 141 22.71 -17.88 19.65
CA TYR A 141 23.59 -18.95 20.10
C TYR A 141 23.92 -19.95 18.97
N TRP A 142 22.94 -20.30 18.13
CA TRP A 142 23.12 -21.23 17.02
C TRP A 142 24.16 -20.76 16.02
N LEU A 143 24.24 -19.45 15.77
CA LEU A 143 25.20 -18.84 14.85
C LEU A 143 26.34 -18.08 15.53
N ASP A 144 26.55 -18.32 16.81
CA ASP A 144 27.68 -17.79 17.59
C ASP A 144 27.77 -16.24 17.59
N ASN A 145 26.63 -15.54 17.40
CA ASN A 145 26.60 -14.07 17.48
C ASN A 145 26.80 -13.58 18.92
N CYS A 146 26.57 -14.43 19.93
CA CYS A 146 26.94 -14.12 21.31
C CYS A 146 28.46 -13.92 21.52
N ASP A 147 29.29 -14.42 20.59
CA ASP A 147 30.75 -14.24 20.56
C ASP A 147 31.18 -13.15 19.54
N ASN A 148 30.24 -12.38 18.98
CA ASN A 148 30.51 -11.32 18.02
C ASN A 148 30.72 -9.97 18.73
N HIS A 149 31.96 -9.52 18.78
CA HIS A 149 32.39 -8.33 19.54
C HIS A 149 32.98 -7.26 18.63
N ALA A 150 32.85 -5.98 18.98
CA ALA A 150 33.45 -4.88 18.20
C ALA A 150 34.96 -5.03 17.98
N THR A 151 35.67 -5.66 18.92
CA THR A 151 37.12 -5.92 18.81
C THR A 151 37.49 -7.27 18.20
N ALA A 152 36.50 -8.14 17.98
CA ALA A 152 36.66 -9.49 17.44
C ALA A 152 35.36 -9.91 16.71
N VAL A 153 35.22 -9.43 15.47
CA VAL A 153 34.03 -9.68 14.65
C VAL A 153 33.93 -11.15 14.27
N ASN A 154 32.77 -11.76 14.51
CA ASN A 154 32.43 -13.12 14.08
C ASN A 154 31.49 -13.06 12.86
N GLU A 155 31.97 -13.55 11.71
CA GLU A 155 31.24 -13.43 10.44
C GLU A 155 30.13 -14.47 10.23
N ASN A 156 29.93 -15.40 11.16
CA ASN A 156 29.02 -16.53 10.97
C ASN A 156 27.56 -16.07 10.80
N TRP A 157 27.02 -15.27 11.72
CA TRP A 157 25.66 -14.73 11.60
C TRP A 157 25.47 -13.91 10.32
N GLY A 158 26.36 -12.96 10.03
CA GLY A 158 26.24 -12.11 8.85
C GLY A 158 26.32 -12.90 7.54
N ARG A 159 27.11 -13.98 7.49
CA ARG A 159 27.17 -14.86 6.32
C ARG A 159 25.87 -15.62 6.11
N GLU A 160 25.38 -16.29 7.13
CA GLU A 160 24.15 -17.10 7.02
C GLU A 160 22.92 -16.22 6.78
N LEU A 161 22.88 -15.02 7.36
CA LEU A 161 21.85 -14.03 7.11
C LEU A 161 21.73 -13.72 5.60
N LEU A 162 22.85 -13.44 4.93
CA LEU A 162 22.87 -13.13 3.49
C LEU A 162 22.68 -14.38 2.62
N GLU A 163 23.32 -15.49 3.00
CA GLU A 163 23.43 -16.70 2.19
C GLU A 163 22.20 -17.61 2.27
N LEU A 164 21.74 -17.90 3.49
CA LEU A 164 20.73 -18.94 3.73
C LEU A 164 19.36 -18.36 4.09
N PHE A 165 19.31 -17.13 4.59
CA PHE A 165 18.05 -16.56 5.09
C PHE A 165 17.48 -15.49 4.19
N SER A 166 18.28 -14.71 3.46
CA SER A 166 17.75 -13.56 2.72
C SER A 166 17.97 -13.58 1.22
N MET A 167 19.21 -13.59 0.72
CA MET A 167 19.49 -13.23 -0.68
C MET A 167 20.05 -14.39 -1.50
N GLY A 168 20.69 -15.38 -0.87
CA GLY A 168 21.36 -16.46 -1.59
C GLY A 168 22.72 -16.07 -2.17
N VAL A 169 23.55 -17.09 -2.42
CA VAL A 169 24.90 -16.92 -2.98
C VAL A 169 24.87 -16.20 -4.33
N GLY A 170 25.74 -15.20 -4.48
CA GLY A 170 25.94 -14.44 -5.72
C GLY A 170 25.40 -13.01 -5.69
N ASN A 171 24.67 -12.65 -4.64
CA ASN A 171 24.01 -11.33 -4.51
C ASN A 171 24.71 -10.37 -3.53
N TYR A 172 25.85 -10.76 -2.97
CA TYR A 172 26.63 -9.96 -2.01
C TYR A 172 28.13 -10.26 -2.17
N THR A 173 28.97 -9.40 -1.60
CA THR A 173 30.42 -9.59 -1.56
C THR A 173 30.89 -10.06 -0.18
N GLU A 174 32.13 -10.54 -0.10
CA GLU A 174 32.76 -10.87 1.18
C GLU A 174 32.93 -9.63 2.09
N VAL A 175 33.02 -8.43 1.51
CA VAL A 175 33.02 -7.19 2.29
C VAL A 175 31.66 -6.99 2.94
N ASP A 176 30.57 -7.21 2.21
CA ASP A 176 29.21 -7.09 2.75
C ASP A 176 28.98 -8.05 3.92
N VAL A 177 29.51 -9.28 3.86
CA VAL A 177 29.46 -10.23 4.99
C VAL A 177 30.12 -9.65 6.24
N ARG A 178 31.32 -9.06 6.09
CA ARG A 178 32.04 -8.47 7.22
C ARG A 178 31.31 -7.26 7.78
N GLU A 179 30.84 -6.37 6.93
CA GLU A 179 30.16 -5.14 7.32
C GLU A 179 28.80 -5.42 7.96
N CYS A 180 28.06 -6.40 7.43
CA CYS A 180 26.88 -6.97 8.08
C CYS A 180 27.22 -7.48 9.48
N SER A 181 28.28 -8.26 9.61
CA SER A 181 28.66 -8.85 10.90
C SER A 181 29.10 -7.81 11.93
N ARG A 182 29.75 -6.73 11.49
CA ARG A 182 30.09 -5.58 12.35
C ARG A 182 28.85 -4.90 12.92
N ALA A 183 27.79 -4.77 12.12
CA ALA A 183 26.53 -4.15 12.55
C ALA A 183 25.78 -4.96 13.62
N PHE A 184 26.01 -6.27 13.70
CA PHE A 184 25.42 -7.14 14.73
C PHE A 184 26.31 -7.33 15.98
N THR A 185 27.41 -6.60 16.10
CA THR A 185 28.21 -6.59 17.34
C THR A 185 27.41 -6.02 18.50
N GLY A 186 27.62 -6.53 19.72
CA GLY A 186 26.86 -6.14 20.90
C GLY A 186 25.47 -6.79 21.02
N TRP A 187 24.94 -7.45 19.98
CA TRP A 187 23.71 -8.25 20.04
C TRP A 187 24.00 -9.62 20.63
N THR A 188 23.63 -9.84 21.89
CA THR A 188 24.03 -11.02 22.64
C THR A 188 22.88 -11.57 23.51
N ILE A 189 23.18 -12.62 24.27
CA ILE A 189 22.25 -13.24 25.21
C ILE A 189 22.61 -12.90 26.66
N LYS A 190 21.58 -12.61 27.46
CA LYS A 190 21.66 -12.45 28.90
C LYS A 190 21.01 -13.64 29.61
N PRO A 191 21.77 -14.46 30.36
CA PRO A 191 21.19 -15.53 31.15
C PRO A 191 20.54 -14.97 32.43
N LYS A 192 19.32 -15.43 32.76
CA LYS A 192 18.67 -15.11 34.04
C LYS A 192 18.93 -16.18 35.08
N LEU A 193 19.65 -15.80 36.15
CA LEU A 193 19.93 -16.70 37.28
C LEU A 193 18.61 -17.18 37.94
N PRO A 194 18.37 -18.50 38.05
CA PRO A 194 17.18 -19.02 38.70
C PRO A 194 17.23 -18.73 40.20
N ARG A 195 16.04 -18.62 40.80
CA ARG A 195 15.89 -18.38 42.25
C ARG A 195 16.31 -19.58 43.12
N GLY A 196 16.58 -20.74 42.52
CA GLY A 196 17.00 -21.98 43.19
C GLY A 196 18.26 -22.60 42.54
N PRO A 197 18.94 -23.54 43.22
CA PRO A 197 20.25 -24.06 42.82
C PRO A 197 20.24 -25.06 41.65
N ILE A 198 19.07 -25.43 41.11
CA ILE A 198 18.91 -26.44 40.05
C ILE A 198 17.90 -25.91 39.03
N GLY A 199 18.32 -25.78 37.77
CA GLY A 199 17.52 -25.32 36.64
C GLY A 199 18.41 -24.79 35.51
N ARG A 200 17.93 -24.87 34.27
CA ARG A 200 18.56 -24.17 33.14
C ARG A 200 18.18 -22.68 33.19
N PHE A 201 19.04 -21.81 32.66
CA PHE A 201 18.86 -20.36 32.69
C PHE A 201 18.03 -19.94 31.47
N ASP A 202 16.91 -19.23 31.69
CA ASP A 202 16.19 -18.57 30.59
C ASP A 202 17.14 -17.56 29.92
N TRP A 203 17.18 -17.54 28.60
CA TRP A 203 17.98 -16.59 27.82
C TRP A 203 17.10 -15.46 27.30
N PHE A 204 17.63 -14.25 27.38
CA PHE A 204 16.98 -13.05 26.85
C PHE A 204 17.93 -12.35 25.90
N PHE A 205 17.39 -11.75 24.85
CA PHE A 205 18.14 -10.80 24.05
C PHE A 205 18.65 -9.64 24.92
N GLU A 206 19.89 -9.24 24.68
CA GLU A 206 20.51 -8.05 25.27
C GLU A 206 21.37 -7.37 24.21
N PHE A 207 21.15 -6.08 24.01
CA PHE A 207 22.07 -5.24 23.27
C PHE A 207 23.04 -4.56 24.24
N ARG A 208 24.35 -4.74 24.02
CA ARG A 208 25.43 -4.11 24.79
C ARG A 208 26.08 -3.02 23.94
N GLU A 209 25.67 -1.79 24.20
CA GLU A 209 26.19 -0.60 23.51
C GLU A 209 27.72 -0.50 23.62
N GLU A 210 28.30 -0.86 24.76
CA GLU A 210 29.75 -0.81 24.97
C GLU A 210 30.57 -1.81 24.15
N ASP A 211 29.91 -2.79 23.52
CA ASP A 211 30.50 -3.86 22.73
C ASP A 211 30.08 -3.80 21.25
N HIS A 212 29.34 -2.76 20.89
CA HIS A 212 28.93 -2.46 19.52
C HIS A 212 30.00 -1.63 18.77
N ASP A 213 30.16 -1.90 17.49
CA ASP A 213 31.03 -1.13 16.59
C ASP A 213 30.25 0.02 15.95
N ASP A 214 30.33 1.22 16.53
CA ASP A 214 29.71 2.46 16.02
C ASP A 214 30.47 3.15 14.87
N SER A 215 31.46 2.49 14.27
CA SER A 215 32.16 3.09 13.13
C SER A 215 31.40 2.88 11.82
N GLU A 216 31.68 3.75 10.85
CA GLU A 216 31.04 3.77 9.54
C GLU A 216 31.22 2.42 8.81
N LYS A 217 30.14 1.97 8.17
CA LYS A 217 30.03 0.71 7.44
C LYS A 217 29.58 1.01 6.02
N THR A 218 30.08 0.25 5.06
CA THR A 218 29.59 0.30 3.68
C THR A 218 29.04 -1.06 3.32
N PHE A 219 27.73 -1.15 3.13
CA PHE A 219 27.01 -2.41 2.96
C PHE A 219 26.05 -2.30 1.78
N LEU A 220 26.16 -3.22 0.82
CA LEU A 220 25.34 -3.28 -0.40
C LEU A 220 25.24 -1.96 -1.18
N GLY A 221 26.31 -1.16 -1.15
CA GLY A 221 26.42 0.11 -1.87
C GLY A 221 25.99 1.34 -1.07
N GLU A 222 25.48 1.17 0.15
CA GLU A 222 25.13 2.25 1.07
C GLU A 222 26.21 2.44 2.13
N THR A 223 26.39 3.68 2.61
CA THR A 223 27.40 4.01 3.62
C THR A 223 26.78 4.80 4.77
N GLY A 224 26.99 4.34 6.00
CA GLY A 224 26.43 4.96 7.21
C GLY A 224 26.94 4.30 8.49
N ASN A 225 26.53 4.83 9.64
CA ASN A 225 26.73 4.14 10.92
C ASN A 225 25.57 3.17 11.15
N PHE A 226 25.61 2.03 10.47
CA PHE A 226 24.52 1.06 10.48
C PHE A 226 24.58 0.11 11.68
N ASP A 227 23.44 -0.13 12.30
CA ASP A 227 23.24 -1.22 13.26
C ASP A 227 22.56 -2.45 12.62
N GLY A 228 22.25 -3.47 13.43
CA GLY A 228 21.62 -4.70 12.95
C GLY A 228 20.21 -4.49 12.37
N GLU A 229 19.47 -3.47 12.81
CA GLU A 229 18.15 -3.14 12.25
C GLU A 229 18.31 -2.48 10.87
N ASP A 230 19.23 -1.53 10.75
CA ASP A 230 19.53 -0.87 9.48
C ASP A 230 19.96 -1.88 8.40
N ILE A 231 20.80 -2.86 8.76
CA ILE A 231 21.24 -3.90 7.82
C ILE A 231 20.07 -4.77 7.35
N ILE A 232 19.13 -5.12 8.23
CA ILE A 232 17.93 -5.88 7.85
C ILE A 232 17.07 -5.09 6.88
N ASP A 233 17.00 -3.76 7.04
CA ASP A 233 16.26 -2.88 6.15
C ASP A 233 16.88 -2.85 4.76
N ILE A 234 18.19 -2.66 4.68
CA ILE A 234 18.93 -2.65 3.41
C ILE A 234 18.79 -4.01 2.70
N ILE A 235 18.83 -5.13 3.43
CA ILE A 235 18.62 -6.47 2.87
C ILE A 235 17.20 -6.62 2.31
N CYS A 236 16.18 -6.20 3.05
CA CYS A 236 14.78 -6.36 2.64
C CYS A 236 14.41 -5.49 1.43
N GLN A 237 15.18 -4.42 1.17
CA GLN A 237 15.04 -3.59 -0.03
C GLN A 237 15.62 -4.24 -1.30
N GLN A 238 16.48 -5.26 -1.18
CA GLN A 238 17.06 -5.91 -2.34
C GLN A 238 16.05 -6.80 -3.07
N PRO A 239 15.88 -6.67 -4.39
CA PRO A 239 15.01 -7.58 -5.17
C PRO A 239 15.39 -9.06 -5.04
N ALA A 240 16.68 -9.34 -4.83
CA ALA A 240 17.19 -10.69 -4.59
C ALA A 240 16.52 -11.36 -3.37
N THR A 241 16.18 -10.57 -2.33
CA THR A 241 15.51 -11.08 -1.13
C THR A 241 14.11 -11.60 -1.44
N ALA A 242 13.33 -10.84 -2.22
CA ALA A 242 12.01 -11.28 -2.66
C ALA A 242 12.10 -12.57 -3.50
N GLY A 243 13.07 -12.62 -4.43
CA GLY A 243 13.34 -13.80 -5.26
C GLY A 243 13.64 -15.04 -4.43
N PHE A 244 14.51 -14.90 -3.44
CA PHE A 244 14.91 -15.99 -2.55
C PHE A 244 13.73 -16.56 -1.76
N ILE A 245 12.94 -15.69 -1.12
CA ILE A 245 11.79 -16.13 -0.31
C ILE A 245 10.67 -16.72 -1.18
N CYS A 246 10.36 -16.11 -2.32
CA CYS A 246 9.35 -16.64 -3.24
C CYS A 246 9.73 -18.03 -3.76
N ARG A 247 11.02 -18.25 -4.06
CA ARG A 247 11.50 -19.57 -4.47
C ARG A 247 11.43 -20.61 -3.35
N HIS A 248 11.68 -20.22 -2.09
CA HIS A 248 11.46 -21.10 -0.94
C HIS A 248 9.98 -21.50 -0.80
N LEU A 249 9.06 -20.54 -0.90
CA LEU A 249 7.62 -20.80 -0.85
C LEU A 249 7.17 -21.71 -2.00
N TYR A 250 7.66 -21.45 -3.22
CA TYR A 250 7.38 -22.29 -4.38
C TYR A 250 7.89 -23.73 -4.17
N SER A 251 9.13 -23.89 -3.68
CA SER A 251 9.72 -25.19 -3.36
C SER A 251 8.88 -25.98 -2.37
N PHE A 252 8.40 -25.31 -1.31
CA PHE A 252 7.68 -25.96 -0.23
C PHE A 252 6.22 -26.28 -0.58
N PHE A 253 5.50 -25.36 -1.23
CA PHE A 253 4.07 -25.50 -1.48
C PHE A 253 3.72 -26.03 -2.87
N VAL A 254 4.55 -25.81 -3.89
CA VAL A 254 4.19 -26.08 -5.29
C VAL A 254 4.93 -27.30 -5.82
N ALA A 255 6.26 -27.22 -5.93
CA ALA A 255 7.07 -28.27 -6.55
C ALA A 255 8.52 -28.22 -6.07
N ASP A 256 9.14 -29.40 -5.92
CA ASP A 256 10.52 -29.52 -5.46
C ASP A 256 11.51 -28.74 -6.34
N GLU A 257 12.34 -27.95 -5.69
CA GLU A 257 13.48 -27.22 -6.24
C GLU A 257 14.83 -27.84 -5.80
N ALA A 258 15.93 -27.38 -6.40
CA ALA A 258 17.25 -27.61 -5.83
C ALA A 258 17.33 -27.05 -4.39
N GLN A 259 18.25 -27.55 -3.56
CA GLN A 259 18.44 -27.02 -2.19
C GLN A 259 19.46 -25.87 -2.19
N VAL A 260 19.26 -24.88 -1.32
CA VAL A 260 20.24 -23.81 -1.07
C VAL A 260 21.54 -24.45 -0.53
N PRO A 261 22.75 -24.00 -0.95
CA PRO A 261 23.06 -22.81 -1.75
C PRO A 261 23.13 -23.01 -3.27
N ALA A 262 22.65 -24.13 -3.83
CA ALA A 262 22.79 -24.44 -5.26
C ALA A 262 22.04 -23.49 -6.21
N TRP A 263 21.20 -22.60 -5.67
CA TRP A 263 20.37 -21.65 -6.43
C TRP A 263 21.18 -20.60 -7.20
N GLY A 264 22.36 -20.22 -6.71
CA GLY A 264 23.23 -19.26 -7.42
C GLY A 264 23.71 -19.75 -8.80
N VAL A 265 23.57 -21.05 -9.08
CA VAL A 265 23.97 -21.67 -10.36
C VAL A 265 22.87 -22.52 -11.01
N THR A 266 21.74 -22.70 -10.33
CA THR A 266 20.63 -23.53 -10.80
C THR A 266 19.39 -22.64 -10.96
N PRO A 267 18.91 -22.41 -12.20
CA PRO A 267 17.73 -21.59 -12.43
C PRO A 267 16.49 -22.25 -11.80
N PRO A 268 15.43 -21.49 -11.52
CA PRO A 268 14.18 -22.05 -11.03
C PRO A 268 13.52 -22.95 -12.07
N ARG A 269 12.74 -23.93 -11.61
CA ARG A 269 12.03 -24.87 -12.49
C ARG A 269 10.90 -24.18 -13.26
N ASP A 270 10.26 -23.20 -12.64
CA ASP A 270 9.23 -22.35 -13.23
C ASP A 270 9.54 -20.89 -12.90
N GLU A 271 10.37 -20.28 -13.74
CA GLU A 271 10.82 -18.90 -13.59
C GLU A 271 9.65 -17.92 -13.64
N ALA A 272 8.70 -18.12 -14.55
CA ALA A 272 7.53 -17.25 -14.69
C ALA A 272 6.62 -17.27 -13.45
N ALA A 273 6.44 -18.43 -12.82
CA ALA A 273 5.65 -18.52 -11.58
C ALA A 273 6.35 -17.80 -10.42
N ILE A 274 7.67 -17.93 -10.30
CA ILE A 274 8.44 -17.26 -9.26
C ILE A 274 8.49 -15.76 -9.52
N ASP A 275 8.70 -15.31 -10.74
CA ASP A 275 8.66 -13.90 -11.12
C ASP A 275 7.29 -13.27 -10.79
N LEU A 276 6.20 -13.98 -11.06
CA LEU A 276 4.85 -13.52 -10.66
C LEU A 276 4.71 -13.39 -9.14
N MET A 277 5.26 -14.35 -8.38
CA MET A 277 5.26 -14.29 -6.91
C MET A 277 6.13 -13.14 -6.40
N VAL A 278 7.29 -12.90 -7.00
CA VAL A 278 8.22 -11.81 -6.67
C VAL A 278 7.59 -10.48 -6.97
N ASP A 279 7.00 -10.31 -8.14
CA ASP A 279 6.25 -9.13 -8.52
C ASP A 279 5.15 -8.88 -7.48
N THR A 280 4.41 -9.91 -7.07
CA THR A 280 3.38 -9.77 -6.04
C THR A 280 3.96 -9.41 -4.66
N PHE A 281 5.08 -10.03 -4.27
CA PHE A 281 5.77 -9.78 -3.00
C PHE A 281 6.29 -8.35 -2.90
N ILE A 282 6.90 -7.85 -3.99
CA ILE A 282 7.34 -6.45 -4.13
C ILE A 282 6.14 -5.51 -4.27
N LEU A 283 5.06 -5.93 -4.95
CA LEU A 283 3.82 -5.15 -5.06
C LEU A 283 3.13 -4.97 -3.70
N LEU A 284 3.25 -5.93 -2.78
CA LEU A 284 2.68 -5.86 -1.44
C LEU A 284 3.61 -5.24 -0.39
N ASN A 285 4.88 -4.98 -0.74
CA ASN A 285 5.82 -4.25 0.09
C ASN A 285 6.20 -2.92 -0.60
N PRO A 286 5.44 -1.82 -0.37
CA PRO A 286 5.62 -0.56 -1.10
C PRO A 286 7.03 0.04 -1.00
N GLU A 287 7.77 -0.30 0.07
CA GLU A 287 9.15 0.13 0.29
C GLU A 287 10.18 -0.64 -0.58
N ALA A 288 9.82 -1.82 -1.09
CA ALA A 288 10.68 -2.68 -1.92
C ALA A 288 10.60 -2.36 -3.43
N GLN A 289 9.73 -1.43 -3.86
CA GLN A 289 9.95 -0.78 -5.14
C GLN A 289 11.11 0.20 -4.97
N GLU A 290 12.21 -0.08 -5.67
CA GLU A 290 13.43 0.69 -5.58
C GLU A 290 13.18 2.21 -5.53
N PRO A 291 13.87 2.94 -4.64
CA PRO A 291 14.00 4.40 -4.69
C PRO A 291 14.66 4.93 -5.99
N THR A 292 14.99 4.08 -6.95
CA THR A 292 15.71 4.44 -8.19
C THR A 292 14.93 5.40 -9.07
N ASP A 293 13.59 5.40 -9.02
CA ASP A 293 12.77 6.33 -9.82
C ASP A 293 12.74 7.77 -9.22
N ARG A 294 12.90 7.89 -7.89
CA ARG A 294 13.10 9.20 -7.22
C ARG A 294 14.44 9.81 -7.62
N ILE A 295 15.49 8.99 -7.68
CA ILE A 295 16.83 9.42 -8.11
C ILE A 295 16.81 9.82 -9.58
N GLU A 296 16.08 9.12 -10.44
CA GLU A 296 15.94 9.51 -11.85
C GLU A 296 15.29 10.89 -11.97
N MET A 297 14.19 11.13 -11.27
CA MET A 297 13.54 12.44 -11.21
C MET A 297 14.52 13.53 -10.74
N MET A 298 15.28 13.28 -9.67
CA MET A 298 16.30 14.20 -9.16
C MET A 298 17.42 14.49 -10.16
N ARG A 299 17.81 13.52 -11.00
CA ARG A 299 18.85 13.73 -12.03
C ARG A 299 18.40 14.74 -13.07
N TYR A 300 17.12 14.74 -13.45
CA TYR A 300 16.57 15.66 -14.45
C TYR A 300 16.04 16.96 -13.83
N HIS A 301 15.50 16.90 -12.61
CA HIS A 301 14.87 18.01 -11.90
C HIS A 301 15.26 18.00 -10.41
N PRO A 302 16.48 18.43 -10.04
CA PRO A 302 16.97 18.35 -8.65
C PRO A 302 16.13 19.15 -7.64
N TRP A 303 15.32 20.09 -8.12
CA TRP A 303 14.42 20.89 -7.30
C TRP A 303 13.19 20.14 -6.78
N THR A 304 12.99 18.87 -7.16
CA THR A 304 11.85 18.06 -6.67
C THR A 304 12.17 17.23 -5.44
N TRP A 305 13.43 17.11 -5.03
CA TRP A 305 13.81 16.40 -3.79
C TRP A 305 13.26 17.07 -2.53
N ARG A 306 13.30 18.41 -2.51
CA ARG A 306 12.71 19.29 -1.48
C ARG A 306 12.28 20.59 -2.15
N PRO A 307 11.11 20.63 -2.79
CA PRO A 307 10.68 21.78 -3.59
C PRO A 307 10.35 23.02 -2.75
N GLY A 308 10.36 22.92 -1.42
CA GLY A 308 9.97 24.01 -0.53
C GLY A 308 8.49 24.34 -0.74
N THR A 309 8.21 25.53 -1.27
CA THR A 309 6.86 25.94 -1.71
C THR A 309 6.81 26.34 -3.18
N LEU A 310 7.79 25.93 -3.99
CA LEU A 310 7.84 26.22 -5.42
C LEU A 310 6.60 25.63 -6.12
N PRO A 311 5.67 26.47 -6.64
CA PRO A 311 4.46 25.97 -7.26
C PRO A 311 4.78 25.06 -8.44
N GLY A 312 3.99 24.01 -8.64
CA GLY A 312 4.21 23.02 -9.70
C GLY A 312 5.31 21.99 -9.39
N MET A 313 6.45 22.39 -8.83
CA MET A 313 7.52 21.43 -8.51
C MET A 313 7.13 20.49 -7.36
N GLY A 314 6.36 20.97 -6.38
CA GLY A 314 5.79 20.16 -5.31
C GLY A 314 4.95 18.98 -5.79
N ALA A 315 4.02 19.24 -6.72
CA ALA A 315 3.15 18.22 -7.30
C ALA A 315 3.76 17.47 -8.49
N ALA A 316 4.94 17.88 -8.99
CA ALA A 316 5.57 17.27 -10.16
C ALA A 316 5.96 15.82 -9.91
N GLU A 317 6.37 15.51 -8.69
CA GLU A 317 6.67 14.13 -8.31
C GLU A 317 5.43 13.25 -8.38
N TRP A 318 4.33 13.67 -7.76
CA TRP A 318 3.10 12.89 -7.80
C TRP A 318 2.49 12.81 -9.21
N MET A 319 2.63 13.87 -10.02
CA MET A 319 2.24 13.84 -11.44
C MET A 319 3.02 12.78 -12.23
N ARG A 320 4.32 12.61 -11.98
CA ARG A 320 5.10 11.49 -12.56
C ARG A 320 4.49 10.15 -12.15
N ASP A 321 4.19 9.97 -10.87
CA ASP A 321 3.64 8.70 -10.36
C ASP A 321 2.30 8.37 -11.00
N LEU A 322 1.39 9.35 -11.09
CA LEU A 322 0.10 9.20 -11.77
C LEU A 322 0.27 8.79 -13.25
N LEU A 323 1.33 9.25 -13.91
CA LEU A 323 1.62 8.91 -15.31
C LEU A 323 2.27 7.54 -15.48
N ASN A 324 3.18 7.16 -14.60
CA ASN A 324 4.09 6.02 -14.80
C ASN A 324 3.78 4.81 -13.91
N THR A 325 2.88 4.95 -12.94
CA THR A 325 2.56 3.88 -11.99
C THR A 325 2.11 2.60 -12.68
N LYS A 326 2.56 1.46 -12.13
CA LYS A 326 2.04 0.12 -12.43
C LYS A 326 0.86 -0.25 -11.53
N ARG A 327 0.51 0.60 -10.56
CA ARG A 327 -0.57 0.44 -9.57
C ARG A 327 -1.62 1.55 -9.73
N PRO A 328 -2.36 1.60 -10.86
CA PRO A 328 -3.26 2.71 -11.15
C PRO A 328 -4.35 2.90 -10.10
N LEU A 329 -4.88 1.82 -9.51
CA LEU A 329 -5.89 1.92 -8.47
C LEU A 329 -5.34 2.53 -7.17
N GLU A 330 -4.08 2.25 -6.81
CA GLU A 330 -3.44 2.78 -5.61
C GLU A 330 -3.29 4.31 -5.69
N GLU A 331 -2.77 4.83 -6.80
CA GLU A 331 -2.71 6.29 -7.04
C GLU A 331 -4.10 6.92 -7.14
N LYS A 332 -5.05 6.20 -7.73
CA LYS A 332 -6.43 6.66 -7.85
C LYS A 332 -7.09 6.80 -6.47
N MET A 333 -6.83 5.87 -5.57
CA MET A 333 -7.26 5.92 -4.18
C MET A 333 -6.51 6.99 -3.38
N ALA A 334 -5.22 7.20 -3.63
CA ALA A 334 -4.50 8.31 -3.00
C ALA A 334 -5.09 9.68 -3.38
N LEU A 335 -5.47 9.87 -4.65
CA LEU A 335 -6.17 11.08 -5.09
C LEU A 335 -7.56 11.21 -4.46
N PHE A 336 -8.29 10.10 -4.32
CA PHE A 336 -9.57 10.07 -3.62
C PHE A 336 -9.43 10.45 -2.14
N TRP A 337 -8.49 9.85 -1.43
CA TRP A 337 -8.30 10.14 -0.01
C TRP A 337 -7.79 11.55 0.23
N HIS A 338 -6.95 12.08 -0.66
CA HIS A 338 -6.52 13.48 -0.59
C HIS A 338 -7.65 14.48 -0.89
N GLN A 339 -8.69 14.04 -1.60
CA GLN A 339 -9.93 14.80 -1.76
C GLN A 339 -10.80 14.79 -0.49
N VAL A 340 -10.80 13.68 0.26
CA VAL A 340 -11.59 13.54 1.50
C VAL A 340 -10.86 14.18 2.69
N PHE A 341 -9.63 13.77 2.94
CA PHE A 341 -8.72 14.30 3.95
C PHE A 341 -7.94 15.48 3.38
N ALA A 342 -8.66 16.55 3.06
CA ALA A 342 -8.11 17.71 2.39
C ALA A 342 -7.05 18.42 3.24
N THR A 343 -5.79 18.35 2.82
CA THR A 343 -4.66 19.05 3.47
C THR A 343 -3.89 19.87 2.45
N GLY A 344 -3.80 21.19 2.67
CA GLY A 344 -3.22 22.12 1.70
C GLY A 344 -1.84 22.65 2.06
N VAL A 345 -0.91 22.60 1.10
CA VAL A 345 0.41 23.25 1.24
C VAL A 345 0.31 24.75 1.52
N SER A 346 -0.79 25.41 1.15
CA SER A 346 -1.02 26.84 1.42
C SER A 346 -1.01 27.21 2.91
N LYS A 347 -1.41 26.28 3.80
CA LYS A 347 -1.29 26.46 5.26
C LYS A 347 -0.12 25.68 5.82
N VAL A 348 0.04 24.40 5.45
CA VAL A 348 1.13 23.55 5.96
C VAL A 348 2.50 24.17 5.64
N ASP A 349 2.60 24.90 4.52
CA ASP A 349 3.85 25.45 4.02
C ASP A 349 4.92 24.35 4.02
N HIS A 350 4.61 23.16 3.51
CA HIS A 350 5.57 22.07 3.33
C HIS A 350 5.04 21.02 2.37
N TYR A 351 5.55 20.95 1.14
CA TYR A 351 5.14 19.91 0.20
C TYR A 351 5.56 18.51 0.67
N ASP A 352 6.68 18.40 1.39
CA ASP A 352 7.24 17.12 1.83
C ASP A 352 6.28 16.42 2.82
N ASP A 353 5.75 17.12 3.83
CA ASP A 353 4.78 16.52 4.77
C ASP A 353 3.46 16.13 4.09
N VAL A 354 2.98 16.93 3.13
CA VAL A 354 1.76 16.59 2.37
C VAL A 354 2.03 15.38 1.45
N MET A 355 3.24 15.25 0.90
CA MET A 355 3.65 14.09 0.11
C MET A 355 3.79 12.83 0.99
N ASP A 356 4.27 12.95 2.22
CA ASP A 356 4.30 11.84 3.18
C ASP A 356 2.88 11.37 3.51
N MET A 357 1.90 12.28 3.58
CA MET A 357 0.48 11.93 3.67
C MET A 357 0.00 11.13 2.43
N ILE A 358 0.44 11.49 1.22
CA ILE A 358 0.15 10.70 0.01
C ILE A 358 0.73 9.28 0.11
N VAL A 359 1.95 9.13 0.66
CA VAL A 359 2.56 7.82 0.91
C VAL A 359 1.71 6.99 1.88
N LYS A 360 1.18 7.61 2.94
CA LYS A 360 0.24 6.93 3.85
C LYS A 360 -1.05 6.53 3.14
N PHE A 361 -1.60 7.34 2.24
CA PHE A 361 -2.76 6.93 1.45
C PHE A 361 -2.48 5.75 0.54
N ARG A 362 -1.27 5.63 -0.02
CA ARG A 362 -0.88 4.44 -0.80
C ARG A 362 -0.84 3.19 0.09
N LYS A 363 -0.34 3.34 1.33
CA LYS A 363 -0.21 2.25 2.31
C LYS A 363 -1.55 1.79 2.90
N TYR A 364 -2.37 2.73 3.36
CA TYR A 364 -3.61 2.45 4.12
C TYR A 364 -4.90 2.69 3.32
N GLY A 365 -4.83 3.30 2.14
CA GLY A 365 -6.02 3.70 1.39
C GLY A 365 -6.84 2.54 0.81
N LEU A 366 -6.34 1.31 0.87
CA LEU A 366 -7.05 0.09 0.49
C LEU A 366 -7.27 -0.87 1.67
N SER A 367 -6.93 -0.45 2.90
CA SER A 367 -7.06 -1.28 4.11
C SER A 367 -8.35 -0.96 4.87
N ASN A 368 -8.38 -1.32 6.16
CA ASN A 368 -9.43 -0.93 7.08
C ASN A 368 -9.50 0.60 7.22
N TYR A 369 -10.71 1.17 7.14
CA TYR A 369 -10.92 2.61 7.27
C TYR A 369 -10.54 3.15 8.66
N ARG A 370 -10.69 2.34 9.72
CA ARG A 370 -10.23 2.68 11.09
C ARG A 370 -8.74 3.02 11.10
N ASP A 371 -7.93 2.16 10.49
CA ASP A 371 -6.47 2.32 10.46
C ASP A 371 -6.08 3.55 9.65
N LEU A 372 -6.74 3.78 8.50
CA LEU A 372 -6.53 5.00 7.73
C LEU A 372 -6.86 6.26 8.56
N LEU A 373 -8.00 6.26 9.25
CA LEU A 373 -8.43 7.41 10.06
C LEU A 373 -7.46 7.69 11.22
N LEU A 374 -6.96 6.62 11.87
CA LEU A 374 -5.95 6.71 12.93
C LEU A 374 -4.62 7.26 12.41
N GLU A 375 -4.17 6.80 11.25
CA GLU A 375 -2.90 7.25 10.67
C GLU A 375 -2.99 8.70 10.17
N MET A 376 -4.17 9.16 9.75
CA MET A 376 -4.44 10.57 9.42
C MET A 376 -4.51 11.44 10.67
N ALA A 377 -5.09 10.94 11.77
CA ALA A 377 -5.09 11.64 13.05
C ALA A 377 -3.68 11.86 13.62
N LYS A 378 -2.74 10.95 13.30
CA LYS A 378 -1.32 11.03 13.66
C LYS A 378 -0.48 11.75 12.59
N ASP A 379 -1.08 12.23 11.50
CA ASP A 379 -0.31 12.85 10.42
C ASP A 379 0.12 14.29 10.77
N PRO A 380 1.43 14.62 10.71
CA PRO A 380 1.90 15.96 11.05
C PRO A 380 1.30 17.08 10.19
N ALA A 381 1.08 16.84 8.89
CA ALA A 381 0.47 17.82 8.00
C ALA A 381 -0.99 18.06 8.40
N MET A 382 -1.73 16.99 8.74
CA MET A 382 -3.11 17.07 9.20
C MET A 382 -3.24 17.76 10.57
N ILE A 383 -2.39 17.40 11.53
CA ILE A 383 -2.35 18.01 12.87
C ILE A 383 -2.14 19.53 12.77
N TYR A 384 -1.23 19.97 11.89
CA TYR A 384 -1.01 21.39 11.67
C TYR A 384 -2.15 22.04 10.87
N TRP A 385 -2.66 21.35 9.84
CA TRP A 385 -3.74 21.84 8.99
C TRP A 385 -5.03 22.12 9.78
N LEU A 386 -5.32 21.33 10.81
CA LEU A 386 -6.49 21.50 11.68
C LEU A 386 -6.17 22.02 13.08
N ASP A 387 -4.98 22.61 13.26
CA ASP A 387 -4.56 23.29 14.49
C ASP A 387 -4.64 22.41 15.75
N ASN A 388 -4.52 21.08 15.61
CA ASN A 388 -4.50 20.18 16.77
C ASN A 388 -3.20 20.31 17.56
N CYS A 389 -2.14 20.86 16.97
CA CYS A 389 -0.93 21.23 17.71
C CYS A 389 -1.17 22.34 18.76
N ASP A 390 -2.27 23.09 18.64
CA ASP A 390 -2.73 24.10 19.61
C ASP A 390 -3.87 23.58 20.51
N ASN A 391 -4.18 22.27 20.46
CA ASN A 391 -5.22 21.62 21.26
C ASN A 391 -4.65 21.10 22.59
N HIS A 392 -4.93 21.83 23.67
CA HIS A 392 -4.36 21.58 24.99
C HIS A 392 -5.45 21.20 26.01
N ALA A 393 -5.11 20.39 27.02
CA ALA A 393 -6.06 20.02 28.09
C ALA A 393 -6.72 21.24 28.77
N THR A 394 -5.98 22.35 28.89
CA THR A 394 -6.48 23.59 29.50
C THR A 394 -7.15 24.57 28.51
N ALA A 395 -7.03 24.32 27.21
CA ALA A 395 -7.53 25.16 26.13
C ALA A 395 -7.86 24.29 24.91
N VAL A 396 -9.02 23.63 24.96
CA VAL A 396 -9.48 22.70 23.92
C VAL A 396 -9.73 23.47 22.61
N ASN A 397 -9.14 23.00 21.53
CA ASN A 397 -9.38 23.49 20.18
C ASN A 397 -10.32 22.51 19.44
N GLU A 398 -11.49 23.01 19.03
CA GLU A 398 -12.54 22.18 18.45
C GLU A 398 -12.37 21.89 16.96
N ASN A 399 -11.37 22.48 16.30
CA ASN A 399 -11.23 22.41 14.84
C ASN A 399 -11.06 20.96 14.34
N TRP A 400 -10.03 20.24 14.82
CA TRP A 400 -9.84 18.82 14.47
C TRP A 400 -11.06 17.95 14.77
N GLY A 401 -11.62 18.04 15.98
CA GLY A 401 -12.77 17.23 16.37
C GLY A 401 -14.01 17.54 15.53
N ARG A 402 -14.23 18.79 15.13
CA ARG A 402 -15.34 19.16 14.25
C ARG A 402 -15.17 18.55 12.87
N GLU A 403 -14.02 18.76 12.23
CA GLU A 403 -13.80 18.25 10.86
C GLU A 403 -13.73 16.73 10.80
N LEU A 404 -13.20 16.09 11.84
CA LEU A 404 -13.21 14.63 11.98
C LEU A 404 -14.64 14.08 11.89
N LEU A 405 -15.60 14.67 12.59
CA LEU A 405 -17.01 14.23 12.55
C LEU A 405 -17.73 14.72 11.28
N GLU A 406 -17.49 15.97 10.89
CA GLU A 406 -18.24 16.68 9.85
C GLU A 406 -17.82 16.29 8.43
N LEU A 407 -16.52 16.30 8.14
CA LEU A 407 -16.00 16.20 6.78
C LEU A 407 -15.28 14.90 6.51
N PHE A 408 -14.78 14.22 7.53
CA PHE A 408 -13.96 13.03 7.33
C PHE A 408 -14.68 11.73 7.62
N SER A 409 -15.68 11.72 8.52
CA SER A 409 -16.33 10.46 8.94
C SER A 409 -17.84 10.43 8.77
N MET A 410 -18.63 11.29 9.40
CA MET A 410 -20.09 11.07 9.56
C MET A 410 -20.98 12.05 8.79
N GLY A 411 -20.49 13.24 8.44
CA GLY A 411 -21.33 14.27 7.84
C GLY A 411 -22.18 15.04 8.85
N VAL A 412 -22.54 16.27 8.48
CA VAL A 412 -23.38 17.17 9.29
C VAL A 412 -24.71 16.52 9.68
N GLY A 413 -25.08 16.64 10.96
CA GLY A 413 -26.38 16.22 11.49
C GLY A 413 -26.39 14.88 12.22
N ASN A 414 -25.25 14.19 12.28
CA ASN A 414 -25.11 12.88 12.94
C ASN A 414 -24.45 12.93 14.32
N TYR A 415 -24.12 14.13 14.82
CA TYR A 415 -23.47 14.38 16.10
C TYR A 415 -23.99 15.68 16.71
N THR A 416 -23.74 15.89 18.00
CA THR A 416 -24.06 17.13 18.71
C THR A 416 -22.82 18.00 18.90
N GLU A 417 -23.03 19.28 19.24
CA GLU A 417 -21.93 20.18 19.62
C GLU A 417 -21.17 19.69 20.87
N VAL A 418 -21.84 18.92 21.74
CA VAL A 418 -21.16 18.28 22.88
C VAL A 418 -20.21 17.20 22.38
N ASP A 419 -20.62 16.39 21.41
CA ASP A 419 -19.75 15.35 20.83
C ASP A 419 -18.50 15.96 20.16
N VAL A 420 -18.63 17.10 19.48
CA VAL A 420 -17.47 17.84 18.92
C VAL A 420 -16.46 18.18 20.01
N ARG A 421 -16.93 18.78 21.11
CA ARG A 421 -16.06 19.17 22.21
C ARG A 421 -15.40 17.97 22.88
N GLU A 422 -16.15 16.90 23.11
CA GLU A 422 -15.67 15.68 23.77
C GLU A 422 -14.67 14.92 22.88
N CYS A 423 -14.94 14.88 21.57
CA CYS A 423 -13.98 14.42 20.56
C CYS A 423 -12.68 15.21 20.64
N SER A 424 -12.74 16.55 20.63
CA SER A 424 -11.54 17.39 20.71
C SER A 424 -10.77 17.23 22.02
N ARG A 425 -11.45 17.02 23.15
CA ARG A 425 -10.78 16.72 24.44
C ARG A 425 -9.94 15.45 24.35
N ALA A 426 -10.41 14.42 23.65
CA ALA A 426 -9.69 13.16 23.49
C ALA A 426 -8.43 13.26 22.63
N PHE A 427 -8.31 14.28 21.77
CA PHE A 427 -7.13 14.55 20.95
C PHE A 427 -6.15 15.57 21.56
N THR A 428 -6.36 15.99 22.81
CA THR A 428 -5.40 16.85 23.52
C THR A 428 -4.07 16.11 23.71
N GLY A 429 -2.95 16.83 23.65
CA GLY A 429 -1.61 16.24 23.74
C GLY A 429 -1.09 15.59 22.45
N TRP A 430 -1.92 15.38 21.42
CA TRP A 430 -1.49 14.93 20.09
C TRP A 430 -0.93 16.11 19.30
N THR A 431 0.40 16.19 19.15
CA THR A 431 1.06 17.37 18.60
C THR A 431 2.21 17.00 17.66
N ILE A 432 2.90 18.01 17.15
CA ILE A 432 4.06 17.87 16.27
C ILE A 432 5.36 18.20 17.00
N LYS A 433 6.39 17.40 16.73
CA LYS A 433 7.77 17.64 17.15
C LYS A 433 8.64 17.97 15.93
N PRO A 434 9.27 19.15 15.88
CA PRO A 434 10.18 19.49 14.80
C PRO A 434 11.53 18.78 14.96
N LYS A 435 12.08 18.23 13.87
CA LYS A 435 13.48 17.78 13.80
C LYS A 435 14.40 18.98 13.61
N LEU A 436 15.21 19.33 14.61
CA LEU A 436 16.21 20.38 14.46
C LEU A 436 17.41 19.87 13.64
N PRO A 437 17.70 20.43 12.46
CA PRO A 437 18.84 20.04 11.64
C PRO A 437 20.15 20.52 12.27
N ARG A 438 21.25 19.86 11.89
CA ARG A 438 22.60 20.26 12.31
C ARG A 438 23.03 21.64 11.78
N GLY A 439 22.34 22.20 10.78
CA GLY A 439 22.61 23.51 10.19
C GLY A 439 21.50 24.54 10.47
N PRO A 440 21.81 25.85 10.54
CA PRO A 440 20.85 26.89 10.92
C PRO A 440 19.84 27.29 9.82
N ILE A 441 19.85 26.63 8.65
CA ILE A 441 19.06 27.03 7.47
C ILE A 441 18.44 25.76 6.86
N GLY A 442 17.11 25.72 6.77
CA GLY A 442 16.33 24.61 6.18
C GLY A 442 14.94 24.51 6.78
N ARG A 443 14.01 23.86 6.08
CA ARG A 443 12.72 23.42 6.65
C ARG A 443 12.96 22.18 7.52
N PHE A 444 12.10 21.97 8.50
CA PHE A 444 12.23 20.91 9.50
C PHE A 444 11.22 19.82 9.21
N ASP A 445 11.66 18.56 9.18
CA ASP A 445 10.74 17.43 9.10
C ASP A 445 9.92 17.40 10.41
N TRP A 446 8.62 17.20 10.31
CA TRP A 446 7.73 17.12 11.48
C TRP A 446 7.41 15.65 11.79
N PHE A 447 7.40 15.33 13.07
CA PHE A 447 6.98 14.01 13.54
C PHE A 447 5.82 14.15 14.50
N PHE A 448 4.96 13.14 14.51
CA PHE A 448 3.97 13.00 15.56
C PHE A 448 4.64 12.87 16.93
N GLU A 449 4.09 13.54 17.93
CA GLU A 449 4.46 13.41 19.34
C GLU A 449 3.18 13.44 20.19
N PHE A 450 3.02 12.46 21.07
CA PHE A 450 2.00 12.50 22.11
C PHE A 450 2.64 13.02 23.41
N ARG A 451 2.05 14.08 23.98
CA ARG A 451 2.45 14.67 25.27
C ARG A 451 1.42 14.34 26.33
N GLU A 452 1.73 13.33 27.13
CA GLU A 452 0.88 12.86 28.23
C GLU A 452 0.54 14.01 29.21
N GLU A 453 1.49 14.90 29.49
CA GLU A 453 1.28 16.02 30.41
C GLU A 453 0.29 17.10 29.93
N ASP A 454 -0.08 17.07 28.65
CA ASP A 454 -0.98 18.02 28.00
C ASP A 454 -2.29 17.36 27.54
N HIS A 455 -2.47 16.08 27.86
CA HIS A 455 -3.69 15.32 27.61
C HIS A 455 -4.72 15.50 28.74
N ASP A 456 -5.99 15.49 28.38
CA ASP A 456 -7.13 15.49 29.31
C ASP A 456 -7.60 14.05 29.61
N ASP A 457 -7.12 13.48 30.71
CA ASP A 457 -7.49 12.14 31.21
C ASP A 457 -8.83 12.09 31.98
N SER A 458 -9.66 13.13 31.90
CA SER A 458 -10.97 13.06 32.56
C SER A 458 -12.02 12.35 31.69
N GLU A 459 -13.04 11.81 32.36
CA GLU A 459 -14.14 11.07 31.73
C GLU A 459 -14.82 11.91 30.65
N LYS A 460 -15.15 11.26 29.54
CA LYS A 460 -15.76 11.85 28.34
C LYS A 460 -17.04 11.09 28.02
N THR A 461 -18.04 11.81 27.52
CA THR A 461 -19.26 11.20 26.98
C THR A 461 -19.37 11.55 25.51
N PHE A 462 -19.23 10.56 24.65
CA PHE A 462 -19.15 10.74 23.20
C PHE A 462 -20.07 9.74 22.49
N LEU A 463 -20.97 10.25 21.66
CA LEU A 463 -21.94 9.47 20.87
C LEU A 463 -22.75 8.44 21.68
N GLY A 464 -23.06 8.79 22.94
CA GLY A 464 -23.85 7.97 23.85
C GLY A 464 -23.05 6.98 24.70
N GLU A 465 -21.73 6.90 24.50
CA GLU A 465 -20.81 6.11 25.31
C GLU A 465 -20.09 6.99 26.34
N THR A 466 -19.70 6.41 27.48
CA THR A 466 -19.00 7.14 28.55
C THR A 466 -17.80 6.34 29.03
N GLY A 467 -16.63 6.99 29.07
CA GLY A 467 -15.37 6.37 29.48
C GLY A 467 -14.23 7.38 29.54
N ASN A 468 -13.05 6.94 29.95
CA ASN A 468 -11.83 7.76 29.81
C ASN A 468 -11.25 7.57 28.41
N PHE A 469 -11.93 8.16 27.42
CA PHE A 469 -11.59 7.96 26.01
C PHE A 469 -10.39 8.79 25.58
N ASP A 470 -9.48 8.18 24.83
CA ASP A 470 -8.44 8.86 24.06
C ASP A 470 -8.81 8.98 22.56
N GLY A 471 -7.90 9.52 21.75
CA GLY A 471 -8.12 9.69 20.31
C GLY A 471 -8.35 8.37 19.55
N GLU A 472 -7.75 7.26 20.00
CA GLU A 472 -7.95 5.94 19.38
C GLU A 472 -9.35 5.40 19.72
N ASP A 473 -9.78 5.53 20.97
CA ASP A 473 -11.14 5.16 21.40
C ASP A 473 -12.21 5.94 20.62
N ILE A 474 -12.02 7.25 20.42
CA ILE A 474 -12.95 8.08 19.65
C ILE A 474 -13.08 7.59 18.21
N ILE A 475 -11.96 7.21 17.57
CA ILE A 475 -11.96 6.65 16.21
C ILE A 475 -12.74 5.33 16.17
N ASP A 476 -12.59 4.49 17.20
CA ASP A 476 -13.33 3.23 17.30
C ASP A 476 -14.83 3.44 17.41
N ILE A 477 -15.27 4.41 18.22
CA ILE A 477 -16.68 4.74 18.37
C ILE A 477 -17.25 5.33 17.07
N ILE A 478 -16.48 6.16 16.36
CA ILE A 478 -16.87 6.74 15.06
C ILE A 478 -17.09 5.64 14.01
N CYS A 479 -16.15 4.70 13.87
CA CYS A 479 -16.27 3.63 12.86
C CYS A 479 -17.46 2.70 13.11
N GLN A 480 -17.94 2.60 14.35
CA GLN A 480 -19.14 1.84 14.70
C GLN A 480 -20.46 2.52 14.28
N GLN A 481 -20.44 3.82 13.96
CA GLN A 481 -21.65 4.53 13.57
C GLN A 481 -22.06 4.20 12.12
N PRO A 482 -23.33 3.84 11.86
CA PRO A 482 -23.83 3.63 10.49
C PRO A 482 -23.68 4.87 9.60
N ALA A 483 -23.73 6.07 10.19
CA ALA A 483 -23.49 7.33 9.49
C ALA A 483 -22.11 7.37 8.81
N THR A 484 -21.09 6.79 9.45
CA THR A 484 -19.73 6.72 8.91
C THR A 484 -19.66 5.89 7.64
N ALA A 485 -20.27 4.69 7.66
CA ALA A 485 -20.34 3.84 6.48
C ALA A 485 -21.07 4.54 5.32
N GLY A 486 -22.22 5.18 5.60
CA GLY A 486 -23.00 5.93 4.60
C GLY A 486 -22.21 7.07 3.97
N PHE A 487 -21.49 7.84 4.78
CA PHE A 487 -20.70 8.97 4.34
C PHE A 487 -19.55 8.54 3.41
N ILE A 488 -18.75 7.54 3.83
CA ILE A 488 -17.62 7.04 3.04
C ILE A 488 -18.08 6.35 1.74
N CYS A 489 -19.14 5.54 1.80
CA CYS A 489 -19.68 4.88 0.61
C CYS A 489 -20.23 5.88 -0.40
N ARG A 490 -20.88 6.97 0.05
CA ARG A 490 -21.35 8.04 -0.84
C ARG A 490 -20.18 8.81 -1.47
N HIS A 491 -19.08 9.02 -0.74
CA HIS A 491 -17.84 9.57 -1.30
C HIS A 491 -17.26 8.68 -2.39
N LEU A 492 -17.15 7.36 -2.14
CA LEU A 492 -16.67 6.39 -3.13
C LEU A 492 -17.56 6.36 -4.37
N TYR A 493 -18.89 6.35 -4.19
CA TYR A 493 -19.86 6.41 -5.28
C TYR A 493 -19.68 7.68 -6.13
N SER A 494 -19.59 8.85 -5.48
CA SER A 494 -19.36 10.14 -6.13
C SER A 494 -18.08 10.16 -6.98
N PHE A 495 -17.01 9.54 -6.46
CA PHE A 495 -15.71 9.54 -7.11
C PHE A 495 -15.58 8.54 -8.27
N PHE A 496 -16.21 7.35 -8.17
CA PHE A 496 -16.03 6.28 -9.14
C PHE A 496 -17.21 6.06 -10.09
N VAL A 497 -18.45 6.35 -9.66
CA VAL A 497 -19.66 5.93 -10.36
C VAL A 497 -20.30 7.11 -11.11
N ALA A 498 -20.81 8.10 -10.38
CA ALA A 498 -21.58 9.21 -10.94
C ALA A 498 -21.50 10.44 -10.04
N ASP A 499 -21.62 11.64 -10.62
CA ASP A 499 -21.56 12.89 -9.86
C ASP A 499 -22.70 12.97 -8.82
N GLU A 500 -22.34 13.29 -7.58
CA GLU A 500 -23.24 13.56 -6.45
C GLU A 500 -23.38 15.07 -6.17
N ALA A 501 -24.32 15.43 -5.30
CA ALA A 501 -24.34 16.77 -4.72
C ALA A 501 -23.02 17.07 -3.96
N GLN A 502 -22.69 18.34 -3.74
CA GLN A 502 -21.53 18.70 -2.90
C GLN A 502 -21.78 18.27 -1.44
N VAL A 503 -20.71 17.88 -0.73
CA VAL A 503 -20.77 17.28 0.63
C VAL A 503 -21.63 18.09 1.60
N PRO A 504 -21.56 19.44 1.68
CA PRO A 504 -22.38 20.21 2.61
C PRO A 504 -23.90 20.08 2.38
N ALA A 505 -24.33 19.64 1.20
CA ALA A 505 -25.73 19.44 0.86
C ALA A 505 -26.26 18.03 1.16
N TRP A 506 -25.41 17.08 1.59
CA TRP A 506 -25.79 15.68 1.74
C TRP A 506 -26.82 15.42 2.84
N GLY A 507 -26.84 16.24 3.90
CA GLY A 507 -27.84 16.14 4.96
C GLY A 507 -29.26 16.53 4.54
N VAL A 508 -29.43 17.21 3.40
CA VAL A 508 -30.73 17.65 2.86
C VAL A 508 -31.03 17.13 1.46
N THR A 509 -30.03 16.54 0.80
CA THR A 509 -30.14 15.99 -0.56
C THR A 509 -29.89 14.48 -0.48
N PRO A 510 -30.91 13.65 -0.75
CA PRO A 510 -30.73 12.20 -0.72
C PRO A 510 -29.72 11.76 -1.79
N PRO A 511 -29.09 10.59 -1.62
CA PRO A 511 -28.21 10.05 -2.64
C PRO A 511 -28.95 9.80 -3.96
N ARG A 512 -28.21 9.91 -5.07
CA ARG A 512 -28.74 9.70 -6.42
C ARG A 512 -29.23 8.27 -6.64
N ASP A 513 -28.50 7.30 -6.09
CA ASP A 513 -28.83 5.88 -6.11
C ASP A 513 -28.70 5.32 -4.68
N GLU A 514 -29.79 5.39 -3.94
CA GLU A 514 -29.86 4.89 -2.56
C GLU A 514 -29.54 3.40 -2.48
N ALA A 515 -30.05 2.59 -3.43
CA ALA A 515 -29.85 1.15 -3.40
C ALA A 515 -28.39 0.74 -3.65
N ALA A 516 -27.68 1.46 -4.53
CA ALA A 516 -26.24 1.24 -4.74
C ALA A 516 -25.42 1.58 -3.50
N ILE A 517 -25.74 2.70 -2.84
CA ILE A 517 -25.03 3.12 -1.62
C ILE A 517 -25.35 2.20 -0.46
N ASP A 518 -26.61 1.78 -0.27
CA ASP A 518 -26.99 0.82 0.76
C ASP A 518 -26.22 -0.50 0.62
N LEU A 519 -26.08 -1.02 -0.62
CA LEU A 519 -25.28 -2.22 -0.88
C LEU A 519 -23.81 -2.04 -0.49
N MET A 520 -23.23 -0.86 -0.79
CA MET A 520 -21.85 -0.54 -0.41
C MET A 520 -21.71 -0.39 1.11
N VAL A 521 -22.70 0.20 1.79
CA VAL A 521 -22.75 0.38 3.25
C VAL A 521 -22.82 -0.97 3.96
N ASP A 522 -23.73 -1.85 3.52
CA ASP A 522 -23.84 -3.21 4.06
C ASP A 522 -22.51 -3.95 3.91
N THR A 523 -21.88 -3.86 2.74
CA THR A 523 -20.55 -4.45 2.49
C THR A 523 -19.48 -3.86 3.41
N PHE A 524 -19.47 -2.54 3.61
CA PHE A 524 -18.52 -1.85 4.47
C PHE A 524 -18.64 -2.32 5.93
N ILE A 525 -19.86 -2.51 6.42
CA ILE A 525 -20.12 -2.97 7.79
C ILE A 525 -19.77 -4.46 7.93
N GLU A 526 -20.23 -5.31 7.01
CA GLU A 526 -20.01 -6.76 7.07
C GLU A 526 -18.53 -7.14 6.92
N SER A 527 -17.75 -6.38 6.16
CA SER A 527 -16.31 -6.60 5.99
C SER A 527 -15.46 -6.10 7.17
N GLY A 528 -16.09 -5.47 8.18
CA GLY A 528 -15.37 -4.81 9.26
C GLY A 528 -14.61 -3.57 8.79
N TYR A 529 -15.21 -2.77 7.90
CA TYR A 529 -14.69 -1.49 7.40
C TYR A 529 -13.54 -1.60 6.38
N ASP A 530 -13.43 -2.73 5.68
CA ASP A 530 -12.41 -2.95 4.64
C ASP A 530 -12.78 -2.29 3.31
N ILE A 531 -11.96 -1.31 2.88
CA ILE A 531 -12.17 -0.54 1.64
C ILE A 531 -12.07 -1.42 0.40
N ARG A 532 -11.18 -2.42 0.40
CA ARG A 532 -10.99 -3.32 -0.74
C ARG A 532 -12.26 -4.11 -1.05
N SER A 533 -12.98 -4.54 -0.02
CA SER A 533 -14.24 -5.27 -0.14
C SER A 533 -15.34 -4.42 -0.75
N VAL A 534 -15.47 -3.15 -0.34
CA VAL A 534 -16.43 -2.21 -0.94
C VAL A 534 -16.11 -1.93 -2.41
N LEU A 535 -14.85 -1.66 -2.73
CA LEU A 535 -14.43 -1.44 -4.13
C LEU A 535 -14.68 -2.68 -5.00
N ARG A 536 -14.47 -3.88 -4.46
CA ARG A 536 -14.75 -5.15 -5.16
C ARG A 536 -16.23 -5.27 -5.51
N VAL A 537 -17.13 -4.99 -4.56
CA VAL A 537 -18.59 -5.03 -4.81
C VAL A 537 -18.99 -3.96 -5.81
N MET A 538 -18.53 -2.72 -5.61
CA MET A 538 -18.83 -1.58 -6.48
C MET A 538 -18.42 -1.88 -7.93
N PHE A 539 -17.16 -2.25 -8.19
CA PHE A 539 -16.68 -2.47 -9.57
C PHE A 539 -17.31 -3.68 -10.27
N ASN A 540 -17.84 -4.66 -9.52
CA ASN A 540 -18.51 -5.83 -10.09
C ASN A 540 -20.03 -5.67 -10.20
N SER A 541 -20.60 -4.62 -9.62
CA SER A 541 -22.04 -4.34 -9.65
C SER A 541 -22.56 -3.98 -11.04
N ASP A 542 -23.88 -4.11 -11.24
CA ASP A 542 -24.53 -3.67 -12.47
C ASP A 542 -24.59 -2.14 -12.55
N PHE A 543 -24.85 -1.44 -11.43
CA PHE A 543 -24.90 0.03 -11.41
C PHE A 543 -23.59 0.66 -11.89
N PHE A 544 -22.42 0.08 -11.54
CA PHE A 544 -21.13 0.59 -12.01
C PHE A 544 -20.93 0.35 -13.52
N LYS A 545 -21.30 -0.84 -14.02
CA LYS A 545 -21.19 -1.18 -15.44
C LYS A 545 -22.10 -0.34 -16.33
N GLU A 546 -23.24 0.07 -15.79
CA GLU A 546 -24.24 0.91 -16.47
C GLU A 546 -23.91 2.42 -16.39
N ALA A 547 -23.06 2.85 -15.46
CA ALA A 547 -22.70 4.26 -15.22
C ALA A 547 -21.71 4.87 -16.26
N ARG A 548 -21.63 4.33 -17.48
CA ARG A 548 -20.76 4.89 -18.52
C ARG A 548 -21.15 6.34 -18.82
N PHE A 549 -20.15 7.22 -18.88
CA PHE A 549 -20.34 8.67 -19.11
C PHE A 549 -21.17 9.40 -18.03
N ALA A 550 -21.41 8.80 -16.85
CA ALA A 550 -22.23 9.37 -15.79
C ALA A 550 -21.49 10.35 -14.85
N ARG A 551 -20.16 10.43 -14.98
CA ARG A 551 -19.29 11.25 -14.14
C ARG A 551 -18.41 12.15 -14.99
N LEU A 552 -18.25 13.40 -14.59
CA LEU A 552 -17.29 14.29 -15.24
C LEU A 552 -15.85 13.95 -14.80
N LYS A 553 -14.92 13.86 -15.75
CA LYS A 553 -13.49 13.74 -15.43
C LYS A 553 -13.03 14.91 -14.57
N SER A 554 -12.27 14.65 -13.51
CA SER A 554 -11.56 15.67 -12.75
C SER A 554 -10.46 16.30 -13.62
N PRO A 555 -10.01 17.53 -13.31
CA PRO A 555 -8.89 18.14 -14.02
C PRO A 555 -7.63 17.28 -14.09
N THR A 556 -7.26 16.61 -12.99
CA THR A 556 -6.14 15.66 -12.96
C THR A 556 -6.34 14.50 -13.92
N GLU A 557 -7.56 13.94 -14.02
CA GLU A 557 -7.87 12.87 -14.97
C GLU A 557 -7.77 13.31 -16.43
N VAL A 558 -8.24 14.53 -16.74
CA VAL A 558 -8.09 15.10 -18.09
C VAL A 558 -6.62 15.21 -18.46
N VAL A 559 -5.79 15.77 -17.57
CA VAL A 559 -4.36 15.97 -17.81
C VAL A 559 -3.61 14.64 -17.93
N VAL A 560 -3.70 13.77 -16.92
CA VAL A 560 -3.00 12.48 -16.87
C VAL A 560 -3.50 11.56 -17.99
N GLY A 561 -4.81 11.49 -18.21
CA GLY A 561 -5.41 10.68 -19.26
C GLY A 561 -4.95 11.07 -20.66
N THR A 562 -4.91 12.38 -20.94
CA THR A 562 -4.43 12.91 -22.23
C THR A 562 -2.93 12.62 -22.42
N LEU A 563 -2.10 12.88 -21.41
CA LEU A 563 -0.66 12.61 -21.47
C LEU A 563 -0.36 11.13 -21.71
N ARG A 564 -1.07 10.22 -21.05
CA ARG A 564 -0.95 8.77 -21.30
C ARG A 564 -1.38 8.40 -22.72
N MET A 565 -2.49 8.96 -23.19
CA MET A 565 -3.05 8.72 -24.53
C MET A 565 -2.07 9.10 -25.65
N VAL A 566 -1.32 10.19 -25.50
CA VAL A 566 -0.32 10.63 -26.48
C VAL A 566 1.06 9.98 -26.29
N GLY A 567 1.21 9.06 -25.33
CA GLY A 567 2.45 8.32 -25.08
C GLY A 567 3.43 9.01 -24.12
N GLY A 568 3.00 10.01 -23.36
CA GLY A 568 3.82 10.78 -22.43
C GLY A 568 4.53 9.95 -21.37
N SER A 569 3.97 8.80 -20.96
CA SER A 569 4.61 7.89 -19.99
C SER A 569 5.96 7.32 -20.47
N THR A 570 6.21 7.32 -21.78
CA THR A 570 7.51 6.92 -22.37
C THR A 570 8.50 8.07 -22.51
N GLN A 571 8.06 9.30 -22.21
CA GLN A 571 8.84 10.52 -22.36
C GLN A 571 9.25 11.14 -21.02
N PHE A 572 8.58 10.81 -19.90
CA PHE A 572 8.97 11.29 -18.58
C PHE A 572 10.10 10.46 -17.97
N PRO A 573 11.06 11.08 -17.24
CA PRO A 573 11.04 12.45 -16.69
C PRO A 573 11.73 13.55 -17.55
N ALA A 574 11.33 13.76 -18.81
CA ALA A 574 11.78 14.88 -19.63
C ALA A 574 11.57 16.28 -19.00
N PRO A 575 12.32 17.31 -19.47
CA PRO A 575 12.11 18.71 -19.08
C PRO A 575 10.66 19.18 -19.25
N GLY A 576 10.16 20.02 -18.31
CA GLY A 576 8.82 20.63 -18.39
C GLY A 576 7.75 20.02 -17.46
N ILE A 577 8.06 18.99 -16.67
CA ILE A 577 7.10 18.35 -15.76
C ILE A 577 6.48 19.32 -14.73
N GLY A 578 7.24 20.33 -14.28
CA GLY A 578 6.72 21.36 -13.37
C GLY A 578 5.68 22.30 -14.00
N ASP A 579 5.63 22.42 -15.33
CA ASP A 579 4.57 23.16 -16.03
C ASP A 579 3.33 22.29 -16.26
N LEU A 580 3.54 20.98 -16.45
CA LEU A 580 2.46 20.00 -16.60
C LEU A 580 1.72 19.76 -15.29
N SER A 581 2.43 19.71 -14.17
CA SER A 581 1.82 19.60 -12.83
C SER A 581 0.94 20.80 -12.45
N ARG A 582 1.11 21.96 -13.12
CA ARG A 582 0.25 23.14 -12.94
C ARG A 582 -1.01 23.12 -13.83
N GLN A 583 -1.10 22.22 -14.82
CA GLN A 583 -2.27 22.18 -15.70
C GLN A 583 -3.57 21.82 -14.96
N PRO A 584 -3.57 20.85 -14.00
CA PRO A 584 -4.74 20.60 -13.17
C PRO A 584 -5.21 21.85 -12.39
N ASN A 585 -4.28 22.64 -11.84
CA ASN A 585 -4.57 23.91 -11.15
C ASN A 585 -5.33 24.89 -12.05
N TYR A 586 -4.86 25.11 -13.29
CA TYR A 586 -5.52 26.02 -14.24
C TYR A 586 -6.92 25.57 -14.66
N MET A 587 -7.31 24.35 -14.31
CA MET A 587 -8.60 23.73 -14.57
C MET A 587 -9.42 23.52 -13.27
N GLY A 588 -8.89 23.90 -12.11
CA GLY A 588 -9.58 23.91 -10.81
C GLY A 588 -9.01 22.97 -9.73
N GLN A 589 -8.10 22.06 -10.05
CA GLN A 589 -7.61 21.04 -9.12
C GLN A 589 -6.09 21.18 -8.88
N ASP A 590 -5.69 22.00 -7.91
CA ASP A 590 -4.28 22.15 -7.53
C ASP A 590 -3.82 21.00 -6.64
N LEU A 591 -3.08 20.02 -7.19
CA LEU A 591 -2.60 18.86 -6.46
C LEU A 591 -1.78 19.29 -5.22
N LEU A 592 -1.95 18.57 -4.10
CA LEU A 592 -1.33 18.90 -2.79
C LEU A 592 -1.81 20.22 -2.17
N ASN A 593 -2.80 20.88 -2.78
CA ASN A 593 -3.29 22.18 -2.32
C ASN A 593 -4.81 22.34 -2.55
N PRO A 594 -5.65 21.50 -1.93
CA PRO A 594 -7.09 21.73 -1.91
C PRO A 594 -7.43 23.15 -1.40
N PRO A 595 -8.49 23.78 -1.93
CA PRO A 595 -8.82 25.18 -1.63
C PRO A 595 -9.37 25.40 -0.22
N SER A 596 -9.93 24.36 0.40
CA SER A 596 -10.49 24.40 1.76
C SER A 596 -10.47 23.01 2.40
N VAL A 597 -10.92 22.93 3.67
CA VAL A 597 -11.13 21.67 4.40
C VAL A 597 -12.17 20.75 3.75
N GLU A 598 -13.06 21.30 2.91
CA GLU A 598 -14.05 20.52 2.14
C GLU A 598 -13.43 19.77 0.94
N GLY A 599 -12.14 20.01 0.67
CA GLY A 599 -11.45 19.48 -0.51
C GLY A 599 -11.72 20.28 -1.76
N TRP A 600 -11.63 19.63 -2.93
CA TRP A 600 -12.00 20.26 -4.19
C TRP A 600 -13.50 20.08 -4.50
N HIS A 601 -14.08 21.04 -5.21
CA HIS A 601 -15.40 20.88 -5.80
C HIS A 601 -15.43 19.75 -6.83
N THR A 602 -16.60 19.17 -7.09
CA THR A 602 -16.72 18.02 -8.00
C THR A 602 -17.78 18.22 -9.08
N GLY A 603 -17.82 17.29 -10.05
CA GLY A 603 -18.82 17.27 -11.11
C GLY A 603 -18.87 18.56 -11.93
N ALA A 604 -20.08 19.08 -12.17
CA ALA A 604 -20.31 20.22 -13.05
C ALA A 604 -19.56 21.51 -12.66
N GLU A 605 -19.15 21.67 -11.39
CA GLU A 605 -18.39 22.84 -10.93
C GLU A 605 -16.99 22.93 -11.53
N TRP A 606 -16.48 21.83 -12.09
CA TRP A 606 -15.26 21.83 -12.90
C TRP A 606 -15.40 22.52 -14.25
N ILE A 607 -16.62 22.79 -14.72
CA ILE A 607 -16.89 23.39 -16.02
C ILE A 607 -17.38 24.82 -15.85
N ASN A 608 -16.51 25.77 -16.16
CA ASN A 608 -16.85 27.14 -16.44
C ASN A 608 -16.21 27.57 -17.77
N SER A 609 -16.51 28.78 -18.26
CA SER A 609 -16.01 29.26 -19.55
C SER A 609 -14.48 29.27 -19.64
N GLY A 610 -13.77 29.50 -18.53
CA GLY A 610 -12.32 29.48 -18.46
C GLY A 610 -11.74 28.07 -18.41
N SER A 611 -12.23 27.23 -17.49
CA SER A 611 -11.71 25.86 -17.30
C SER A 611 -12.02 24.95 -18.49
N LEU A 612 -13.20 25.10 -19.12
CA LEU A 612 -13.55 24.34 -20.33
C LEU A 612 -12.60 24.66 -21.49
N MET A 613 -12.33 25.95 -21.73
CA MET A 613 -11.38 26.36 -22.77
C MET A 613 -9.97 25.82 -22.49
N ARG A 614 -9.51 25.85 -21.23
CA ARG A 614 -8.21 25.28 -20.84
C ARG A 614 -8.14 23.78 -21.08
N ARG A 615 -9.16 23.03 -20.68
CA ARG A 615 -9.28 21.57 -20.88
C ARG A 615 -9.21 21.21 -22.37
N VAL A 616 -10.03 21.87 -23.18
CA VAL A 616 -10.11 21.64 -24.63
C VAL A 616 -8.77 21.96 -25.30
N ASN A 617 -8.19 23.13 -25.01
CA ASN A 617 -6.92 23.53 -25.60
C ASN A 617 -5.78 22.58 -25.23
N PHE A 618 -5.70 22.16 -23.97
CA PHE A 618 -4.67 21.22 -23.51
C PHE A 618 -4.78 19.87 -24.22
N ALA A 619 -5.98 19.30 -24.30
CA ALA A 619 -6.22 18.03 -24.98
C ALA A 619 -5.93 18.15 -26.49
N ALA A 620 -6.49 19.15 -27.15
CA ALA A 620 -6.35 19.37 -28.58
C ALA A 620 -4.88 19.65 -28.99
N GLU A 621 -4.13 20.42 -28.21
CA GLU A 621 -2.71 20.69 -28.50
C GLU A 621 -1.90 19.39 -28.53
N LEU A 622 -2.10 18.51 -27.53
CA LEU A 622 -1.33 17.27 -27.43
C LEU A 622 -1.77 16.20 -28.44
N VAL A 623 -3.08 15.98 -28.65
CA VAL A 623 -3.54 14.95 -29.60
C VAL A 623 -3.38 15.38 -31.07
N GLY A 624 -3.30 16.68 -31.33
CA GLY A 624 -3.06 17.21 -32.66
C GLY A 624 -1.61 17.12 -33.12
N ASP A 625 -0.65 16.99 -32.20
CA ASP A 625 0.76 16.81 -32.55
C ASP A 625 1.03 15.37 -33.01
N THR A 626 1.11 15.18 -34.32
CA THR A 626 1.39 13.88 -34.96
C THR A 626 2.80 13.35 -34.71
N ASN A 627 3.67 14.11 -34.03
CA ASN A 627 4.96 13.61 -33.57
C ASN A 627 4.85 12.82 -32.25
N ASN A 628 3.74 12.95 -31.54
CA ASN A 628 3.54 12.21 -30.30
C ASN A 628 3.40 10.70 -30.57
N PRO A 629 4.13 9.83 -29.84
CA PRO A 629 4.14 8.39 -30.07
C PRO A 629 2.75 7.74 -30.03
N GLY A 630 1.89 8.20 -29.13
CA GLY A 630 0.50 7.71 -29.03
C GLY A 630 -0.31 8.05 -30.27
N VAL A 631 -0.19 9.27 -30.78
CA VAL A 631 -0.87 9.72 -32.01
C VAL A 631 -0.33 8.96 -33.23
N GLN A 632 0.99 8.77 -33.32
CA GLN A 632 1.61 7.95 -34.38
C GLN A 632 1.11 6.51 -34.36
N SER A 633 0.92 5.93 -33.16
CA SER A 633 0.36 4.59 -32.98
C SER A 633 -1.10 4.53 -33.46
N MET A 634 -1.92 5.52 -33.14
CA MET A 634 -3.31 5.61 -33.62
C MET A 634 -3.38 5.70 -35.15
N VAL A 635 -2.61 6.61 -35.75
CA VAL A 635 -2.51 6.75 -37.21
C VAL A 635 -2.05 5.45 -37.86
N SER A 636 -1.03 4.79 -37.28
CA SER A 636 -0.51 3.52 -37.80
C SER A 636 -1.55 2.41 -37.77
N ARG A 637 -2.42 2.37 -36.74
CA ARG A 637 -3.54 1.41 -36.66
C ARG A 637 -4.60 1.69 -37.72
N LEU A 638 -4.98 2.95 -37.93
CA LEU A 638 -5.93 3.35 -38.98
C LEU A 638 -5.40 3.02 -40.38
N HIS A 639 -4.11 3.26 -40.61
CA HIS A 639 -3.43 2.87 -41.83
C HIS A 639 -3.41 1.35 -42.01
N ALA A 640 -3.09 0.58 -40.96
CA ALA A 640 -3.09 -0.89 -41.02
C ALA A 640 -4.48 -1.49 -41.30
N GLN A 641 -5.55 -0.78 -40.93
CA GLN A 641 -6.94 -1.14 -41.25
C GLN A 641 -7.37 -0.71 -42.66
N ASP A 642 -6.50 -0.04 -43.43
CA ASP A 642 -6.80 0.58 -44.72
C ASP A 642 -8.04 1.48 -44.68
N ALA A 643 -8.22 2.22 -43.58
CA ALA A 643 -9.31 3.18 -43.42
C ALA A 643 -9.09 4.36 -44.39
N ARG A 644 -9.97 4.53 -45.40
CA ARG A 644 -9.81 5.54 -46.45
C ARG A 644 -10.96 6.54 -46.52
N THR A 645 -12.15 6.14 -46.08
CA THR A 645 -13.35 6.98 -46.11
C THR A 645 -13.49 7.84 -44.85
N PRO A 646 -14.04 9.07 -44.94
CA PRO A 646 -14.28 9.92 -43.78
C PRO A 646 -14.99 9.19 -42.63
N GLU A 647 -16.00 8.37 -42.93
CA GLU A 647 -16.75 7.59 -41.95
C GLU A 647 -15.86 6.57 -41.22
N GLN A 648 -15.02 5.83 -41.95
CA GLN A 648 -14.08 4.88 -41.34
C GLN A 648 -13.06 5.58 -40.43
N LEU A 649 -12.58 6.77 -40.83
CA LEU A 649 -11.63 7.52 -40.03
C LEU A 649 -12.28 8.09 -38.77
N VAL A 650 -13.48 8.64 -38.87
CA VAL A 650 -14.23 9.14 -37.70
C VAL A 650 -14.51 8.01 -36.72
N ASP A 651 -15.07 6.89 -37.18
CA ASP A 651 -15.39 5.75 -36.30
C ASP A 651 -14.12 5.13 -35.70
N GLY A 652 -13.04 5.03 -36.48
CA GLY A 652 -11.75 4.54 -36.01
C GLY A 652 -11.09 5.46 -34.98
N CYS A 653 -11.16 6.78 -35.16
CA CYS A 653 -10.67 7.74 -34.17
C CYS A 653 -11.48 7.70 -32.87
N LEU A 654 -12.81 7.59 -32.96
CA LEU A 654 -13.69 7.46 -31.78
C LEU A 654 -13.41 6.17 -31.00
N ASP A 655 -13.11 5.06 -31.69
CA ASP A 655 -12.69 3.80 -31.08
C ASP A 655 -11.33 3.92 -30.38
N LEU A 656 -10.33 4.50 -31.06
CA LEU A 656 -8.96 4.60 -30.55
C LEU A 656 -8.80 5.57 -29.37
N LEU A 657 -9.74 6.52 -29.19
CA LEU A 657 -9.75 7.46 -28.06
C LEU A 657 -10.42 6.92 -26.79
N GLY A 658 -10.82 5.64 -26.77
CA GLY A 658 -11.49 5.01 -25.63
C GLY A 658 -13.00 4.92 -25.90
N PRO A 659 -13.43 3.93 -26.70
CA PRO A 659 -14.67 3.86 -27.46
C PRO A 659 -15.73 4.93 -27.12
N LEU A 660 -15.54 6.11 -27.70
CA LEU A 660 -16.35 7.29 -27.39
C LEU A 660 -17.72 7.21 -28.08
N GLU A 661 -18.78 7.37 -27.28
CA GLU A 661 -20.14 7.52 -27.78
C GLU A 661 -20.45 9.01 -27.93
N VAL A 662 -20.74 9.44 -29.17
CA VAL A 662 -21.07 10.82 -29.51
C VAL A 662 -22.48 10.92 -30.05
N THR A 663 -23.09 12.11 -29.92
CA THR A 663 -24.42 12.34 -30.52
C THR A 663 -24.42 12.14 -32.05
N PRO A 664 -25.56 11.73 -32.65
CA PRO A 664 -25.68 11.62 -34.11
C PRO A 664 -25.34 12.93 -34.85
N GLU A 665 -25.68 14.07 -34.24
CA GLU A 665 -25.36 15.40 -34.75
C GLU A 665 -23.84 15.63 -34.77
N SER A 666 -23.16 15.45 -33.64
CA SER A 666 -21.70 15.59 -33.57
C SER A 666 -20.97 14.61 -34.49
N ARG A 667 -21.46 13.37 -34.62
CA ARG A 667 -20.89 12.40 -35.57
C ARG A 667 -21.01 12.89 -37.01
N THR A 668 -22.14 13.49 -37.38
CA THR A 668 -22.37 14.02 -38.72
C THR A 668 -21.40 15.18 -39.01
N GLU A 669 -21.24 16.10 -38.06
CA GLU A 669 -20.30 17.23 -38.19
C GLU A 669 -18.84 16.77 -38.35
N LEU A 670 -18.43 15.74 -37.59
CA LEU A 670 -17.08 15.15 -37.73
C LEU A 670 -16.85 14.54 -39.11
N ILE A 671 -17.86 13.85 -39.67
CA ILE A 671 -17.79 13.26 -41.01
C ILE A 671 -17.73 14.34 -42.08
N GLU A 672 -18.55 15.39 -41.96
CA GLU A 672 -18.53 16.52 -42.88
C GLU A 672 -17.16 17.21 -42.88
N PHE A 673 -16.59 17.46 -41.69
CA PHE A 673 -15.23 17.99 -41.55
C PHE A 673 -14.19 17.08 -42.20
N ALA A 674 -14.22 15.78 -41.91
CA ALA A 674 -13.29 14.82 -42.49
C ALA A 674 -13.42 14.72 -44.03
N ALA A 675 -14.61 14.97 -44.58
CA ALA A 675 -14.89 14.90 -46.01
C ALA A 675 -14.42 16.14 -46.80
N GLU A 676 -14.18 17.30 -46.18
CA GLU A 676 -13.83 18.55 -46.87
C GLU A 676 -12.61 18.41 -47.81
N ARG A 677 -11.65 17.56 -47.44
CA ARG A 677 -10.41 17.33 -48.20
C ARG A 677 -10.40 15.99 -48.96
N GLY A 678 -11.57 15.35 -49.11
CA GLY A 678 -11.74 14.08 -49.84
C GLY A 678 -11.21 12.84 -49.10
N GLU A 679 -11.01 11.74 -49.81
CA GLU A 679 -10.55 10.47 -49.21
C GLU A 679 -9.12 10.57 -48.62
N PHE A 680 -8.86 9.73 -47.62
CA PHE A 680 -7.55 9.54 -47.01
C PHE A 680 -6.73 8.54 -47.85
N LYS A 681 -5.43 8.81 -47.99
CA LYS A 681 -4.56 8.07 -48.91
C LYS A 681 -3.31 7.61 -48.22
N TRP A 682 -2.98 6.35 -48.45
CA TRP A 682 -1.84 5.68 -47.82
C TRP A 682 -0.74 5.28 -48.81
N ASP A 683 -0.93 5.61 -50.10
CA ASP A 683 -0.17 5.01 -51.19
C ASP A 683 1.26 5.54 -51.33
N THR A 684 1.55 6.77 -50.86
CA THR A 684 2.88 7.39 -50.88
C THR A 684 3.23 8.02 -49.54
N PRO A 685 4.52 8.22 -49.21
CA PRO A 685 4.93 8.88 -47.97
C PRO A 685 4.31 10.27 -47.80
N GLU A 686 4.21 11.07 -48.86
CA GLU A 686 3.60 12.40 -48.81
C GLU A 686 2.09 12.33 -48.52
N ALA A 687 1.40 11.34 -49.12
CA ALA A 687 -0.01 11.09 -48.89
C ALA A 687 -0.27 10.59 -47.46
N GLN A 688 0.63 9.75 -46.92
CA GLN A 688 0.59 9.30 -45.53
C GLN A 688 0.75 10.47 -44.58
N THR A 689 1.76 11.34 -44.77
CA THR A 689 1.95 12.54 -43.93
C THR A 689 0.71 13.46 -43.96
N ALA A 690 0.16 13.74 -45.14
CA ALA A 690 -1.05 14.57 -45.25
C ALA A 690 -2.28 13.93 -44.58
N SER A 691 -2.40 12.60 -44.64
CA SER A 691 -3.46 11.85 -43.95
C SER A 691 -3.27 11.87 -42.43
N SER A 692 -2.03 11.74 -41.95
CA SER A 692 -1.67 11.86 -40.53
C SER A 692 -2.03 13.23 -39.96
N GLU A 693 -1.68 14.32 -40.66
CA GLU A 693 -2.01 15.69 -40.24
C GLU A 693 -3.53 15.89 -40.14
N ARG A 694 -4.28 15.40 -41.13
CA ARG A 694 -5.76 15.44 -41.11
C ARG A 694 -6.36 14.61 -39.98
N ILE A 695 -5.75 13.46 -39.64
CA ILE A 695 -6.17 12.66 -38.48
C ILE A 695 -5.90 13.44 -37.19
N GLY A 696 -4.75 14.12 -37.08
CA GLY A 696 -4.46 15.03 -35.96
C GLY A 696 -5.55 16.09 -35.79
N GLU A 697 -5.90 16.80 -36.86
CA GLU A 697 -7.00 17.79 -36.86
C GLU A 697 -8.35 17.16 -36.44
N LEU A 698 -8.65 15.94 -36.89
CA LEU A 698 -9.87 15.23 -36.52
C LEU A 698 -9.88 14.84 -35.03
N LEU A 699 -8.76 14.35 -34.50
CA LEU A 699 -8.61 14.04 -33.07
C LEU A 699 -8.80 15.30 -32.21
N GLN A 700 -8.29 16.45 -32.66
CA GLN A 700 -8.50 17.73 -31.98
C GLN A 700 -9.97 18.10 -31.84
N LEU A 701 -10.76 17.90 -32.90
CA LEU A 701 -12.21 18.14 -32.84
C LEU A 701 -12.90 17.16 -31.89
N ILE A 702 -12.54 15.88 -31.92
CA ILE A 702 -13.16 14.86 -31.06
C ILE A 702 -12.92 15.17 -29.58
N VAL A 703 -11.69 15.50 -29.18
CA VAL A 703 -11.39 15.81 -27.76
C VAL A 703 -11.98 17.15 -27.30
N SER A 704 -12.41 17.99 -28.24
CA SER A 704 -13.13 19.24 -27.97
C SER A 704 -14.61 19.02 -27.69
N LEU A 705 -15.14 17.83 -27.95
CA LEU A 705 -16.54 17.49 -27.70
C LEU A 705 -16.85 17.41 -26.20
N ARG A 706 -18.12 17.61 -25.86
CA ARG A 706 -18.60 17.49 -24.48
C ARG A 706 -18.42 16.05 -23.99
N GLU A 707 -18.71 15.07 -24.82
CA GLU A 707 -18.68 13.65 -24.51
C GLU A 707 -17.29 13.21 -24.03
N PHE A 708 -16.22 13.78 -24.60
CA PHE A 708 -14.85 13.51 -24.14
C PHE A 708 -14.59 13.94 -22.68
N GLN A 709 -15.30 14.96 -22.20
CA GLN A 709 -15.18 15.45 -20.82
C GLN A 709 -15.83 14.51 -19.79
N TYR A 710 -16.76 13.66 -20.23
CA TYR A 710 -17.50 12.68 -19.41
C TYR A 710 -17.00 11.24 -19.59
N ALA A 711 -16.17 11.00 -20.61
CA ALA A 711 -15.75 9.66 -21.06
C ALA A 711 -14.88 8.83 -20.11
#